data_AF-A0A2E9VWP3-F1
#
_entry.id   AF-A0A2E9VWP3-F1
#
_cell.length_a   1.000
_cell.length_b   1.000
_cell.length_c   1.000
_cell.angle_alpha   90.00
_cell.angle_beta   90.00
_cell.angle_gamma   90.00
#
_symmetry.space_group_name_H-M   'P 1'
#
loop_
_entity.id
_entity.type
_entity.pdbx_description
1 polymer ?
#
loop_
_entity_poly.entity_id
_entity_poly.type
_entity_poly.pdbx_seq_one_letter_code
_entity_poly.pdbx_strand_id
1 'polypeptide(L)'
;MFGQRLFEIFQAAKTPVETERLYDQIQVEMLEERLVLSSLAGAVANQPSASDTNPATPHIASAPHLTNELSPLSNNESQPRQDRNSSEETVEATNQTPLRSGADSSESGSILPTAWETEDPGDPAESTPFNTPRIKSSGNAAANSITFDTGTDLTFETDPQLIPNSADIDLDSLTRPTDPASLPVISQENSPGSESADWFIDQYETVTIKYDFRDAEGYSNTISVEQQALAVQALQGWSEASGGKIEFIQDTEADLSEIVNIGVGDLAAFGHTSQRDGTLGLSQVQTSEQNEHPKVVGMIWLDQAENWENNYNNGNVNNSYDFFTVIAHEAGHVSGLEDIFQSDPAQLMSRSYENEHNLESISQSLNNAIFMPMDSQNGNGANAFVLHAMVATPEQLTPAEVASLLNYGSEVTASNDAIIAIVDRNGNILGVRAEQEVLDNFAGDPQGLAFAIDGAVAKARTAALFSNGDPNNGDGGTFAPLTSRLVRFISQSTVTEREVNSNPNDIDPNSTVRGPGFIAPIGLGGHFPPDIPNTPQVDLFAIEHTNRDSIIHPGDDGIKGTADDVTLRGRFNIDPAFVPAGQELAAPEAYGFVSGINPGAQSRGIATLPGGIPLFRDTDLDGIGDTLIGGVGVFFPGPDGYASFEQGFVPGVGQTTEERTNAPKVLEAELIALAVAGGSTQAAEFAHEPLAKTAFAGNPVSDIDLPFGRLDLVGIQLAALGPTAGCVGIMETVELALNTPPGVSSGADQIVSDTGDLNNNGVFDTGIDIEDPMNLGNFTADPQLYRNGLNVPEGYLVTPHASATDPALTAAVVQQIIEDAIEAAEVTRAAVRLEAPDQSPGARTRMVFAVTDTNGEVLGLYRMQDATTFSIDVAVAKARNVAYYSDPNDVLPIDKDTPFDPNNTSPEPIDPATAFTNRTFRYLSEPRFPDGVDGTPAAPFSILNNPSIDPTTGENIGAPAAASTFTSVLGYDAFNPQTNFRDPGDAGVMPAVGASTRANQNGVVFFPGSTPLYINNQIVGGFGVSGDGVDQDDVVTYLGATEFLPDGVNIPRADQVFVDGVRLPYQKFLRNPFG
;
A
#
# COMPACT_ATOMS: atom_id res chain seq x y z
N MET A 1 32.55 -4.58 29.03
CA MET A 1 32.21 -5.74 29.89
C MET A 1 31.63 -6.90 29.08
N PHE A 2 30.71 -6.64 28.14
CA PHE A 2 30.14 -7.59 27.17
C PHE A 2 31.07 -8.74 26.73
N GLY A 3 32.18 -8.45 26.05
CA GLY A 3 33.14 -9.46 25.56
C GLY A 3 33.79 -10.37 26.63
N GLN A 4 33.69 -10.03 27.92
CA GLN A 4 34.15 -10.90 29.01
C GLN A 4 33.04 -11.87 29.47
N ARG A 5 31.76 -11.49 29.39
CA ARG A 5 30.63 -12.41 29.59
C ARG A 5 30.56 -13.44 28.46
N LEU A 6 30.68 -13.00 27.20
CA LEU A 6 30.74 -13.86 26.02
C LEU A 6 31.77 -14.99 26.16
N PHE A 7 32.97 -14.68 26.67
CA PHE A 7 34.05 -15.64 26.86
C PHE A 7 33.79 -16.67 27.99
N GLU A 8 32.96 -16.32 28.97
CA GLU A 8 32.52 -17.23 30.03
C GLU A 8 31.33 -18.10 29.56
N ILE A 9 30.39 -17.51 28.80
CA ILE A 9 29.24 -18.17 28.19
C ILE A 9 29.68 -19.26 27.19
N PHE A 10 30.61 -18.97 26.28
CA PHE A 10 31.13 -19.97 25.33
C PHE A 10 31.92 -21.12 25.98
N GLN A 11 32.32 -21.02 27.25
CA GLN A 11 32.93 -22.14 28.00
C GLN A 11 31.92 -23.01 28.76
N ALA A 12 30.63 -22.65 28.78
CA ALA A 12 29.59 -23.41 29.47
C ALA A 12 28.97 -24.53 28.60
N ALA A 13 28.84 -24.31 27.29
CA ALA A 13 28.22 -25.23 26.33
C ALA A 13 29.00 -26.55 26.19
N LYS A 14 28.27 -27.67 26.04
CA LYS A 14 28.84 -29.04 25.96
C LYS A 14 28.34 -29.83 24.76
N THR A 15 27.34 -29.32 24.04
CA THR A 15 26.73 -29.95 22.87
C THR A 15 26.50 -28.92 21.76
N PRO A 16 26.47 -29.30 20.47
CA PRO A 16 26.24 -28.36 19.38
C PRO A 16 24.91 -27.58 19.49
N VAL A 17 23.85 -28.23 19.98
CA VAL A 17 22.51 -27.64 20.14
C VAL A 17 22.47 -26.57 21.24
N GLU A 18 23.32 -26.69 22.29
CA GLU A 18 23.53 -25.60 23.24
C GLU A 18 24.29 -24.43 22.60
N THR A 19 25.21 -24.69 21.67
CA THR A 19 25.97 -23.65 20.95
C THR A 19 25.10 -22.89 19.95
N GLU A 20 24.19 -23.56 19.23
CA GLU A 20 23.24 -22.90 18.32
C GLU A 20 22.29 -21.98 19.08
N ARG A 21 21.66 -22.47 20.17
CA ARG A 21 20.81 -21.63 21.03
C ARG A 21 21.56 -20.44 21.66
N LEU A 22 22.83 -20.62 22.01
CA LEU A 22 23.70 -19.51 22.42
C LEU A 22 23.89 -18.50 21.30
N TYR A 23 24.07 -18.97 20.06
CA TYR A 23 24.25 -18.11 18.89
C TYR A 23 23.01 -17.26 18.61
N ASP A 24 21.83 -17.86 18.60
CA ASP A 24 20.56 -17.15 18.40
C ASP A 24 20.34 -16.10 19.50
N GLN A 25 20.55 -16.48 20.77
CA GLN A 25 20.44 -15.57 21.91
C GLN A 25 21.47 -14.42 21.83
N ILE A 26 22.69 -14.69 21.34
CA ILE A 26 23.71 -13.65 21.10
C ILE A 26 23.32 -12.73 19.94
N GLN A 27 22.61 -13.19 18.90
CA GLN A 27 22.09 -12.30 17.85
C GLN A 27 21.02 -11.35 18.40
N VAL A 28 20.11 -11.83 19.26
CA VAL A 28 19.10 -11.00 19.92
C VAL A 28 19.76 -9.95 20.84
N GLU A 29 20.65 -10.36 21.76
CA GLU A 29 21.38 -9.42 22.64
C GLU A 29 22.21 -8.39 21.83
N MET A 30 22.71 -8.74 20.64
CA MET A 30 23.44 -7.82 19.74
C MET A 30 22.54 -6.86 18.94
N LEU A 31 21.28 -7.22 18.70
CA LEU A 31 20.27 -6.32 18.13
C LEU A 31 19.83 -5.30 19.19
N GLU A 32 19.52 -5.77 20.40
CA GLU A 32 19.18 -4.93 21.55
C GLU A 32 20.30 -3.91 21.88
N GLU A 33 21.56 -4.36 22.04
CA GLU A 33 22.67 -3.44 22.38
C GLU A 33 22.97 -2.46 21.23
N ARG A 34 22.61 -2.76 19.98
CA ARG A 34 22.66 -1.81 18.86
C ARG A 34 21.53 -0.77 18.91
N LEU A 35 20.29 -1.17 19.18
CA LEU A 35 19.13 -0.28 19.29
C LEU A 35 19.25 0.69 20.48
N VAL A 36 19.82 0.22 21.60
CA VAL A 36 20.17 1.09 22.73
C VAL A 36 21.25 2.13 22.34
N LEU A 37 22.16 1.79 21.43
CA LEU A 37 23.21 2.71 20.97
C LEU A 37 22.72 3.71 19.89
N SER A 38 21.75 3.35 19.05
CA SER A 38 21.12 4.29 18.09
C SER A 38 20.17 5.27 18.79
N SER A 39 19.31 4.79 19.69
CA SER A 39 18.44 5.66 20.51
C SER A 39 19.23 6.63 21.38
N LEU A 40 20.37 6.21 21.97
CA LEU A 40 21.29 7.10 22.67
C LEU A 40 21.99 8.13 21.76
N ALA A 41 22.11 7.87 20.45
CA ALA A 41 22.60 8.86 19.49
C ALA A 41 21.52 9.90 19.15
N GLY A 42 20.28 9.47 18.88
CA GLY A 42 19.14 10.36 18.64
C GLY A 42 18.82 11.26 19.83
N ALA A 43 18.81 10.70 21.04
CA ALA A 43 18.57 11.44 22.29
C ALA A 43 19.62 12.52 22.59
N VAL A 44 20.82 12.44 21.99
CA VAL A 44 21.88 13.46 22.12
C VAL A 44 21.73 14.59 21.08
N ALA A 45 21.04 14.36 19.96
CA ALA A 45 20.73 15.41 18.98
C ALA A 45 19.67 16.39 19.49
N ASN A 46 18.63 15.90 20.18
CA ASN A 46 17.46 16.68 20.60
C ASN A 46 17.58 17.28 22.03
N GLN A 47 18.70 17.92 22.36
CA GLN A 47 18.87 18.67 23.62
C GLN A 47 19.18 20.17 23.37
N PRO A 48 18.28 21.11 23.74
CA PRO A 48 18.52 22.54 23.57
C PRO A 48 19.60 23.04 24.55
N SER A 49 20.55 23.84 24.05
CA SER A 49 21.73 24.25 24.81
C SER A 49 21.43 25.29 25.90
N ALA A 50 21.46 24.86 27.16
CA ALA A 50 21.39 25.72 28.34
C ALA A 50 22.79 26.19 28.77
N SER A 51 22.96 27.49 29.03
CA SER A 51 24.28 28.11 29.27
C SER A 51 24.65 28.26 30.75
N ASP A 52 25.96 28.30 30.99
CA ASP A 52 26.65 28.17 32.28
C ASP A 52 26.41 29.33 33.27
N THR A 53 26.16 29.00 34.55
CA THR A 53 26.51 29.90 35.69
C THR A 53 27.02 29.12 36.91
N ASN A 54 28.03 29.67 37.59
CA ASN A 54 28.88 28.96 38.57
C ASN A 54 28.25 28.75 39.98
N PRO A 55 28.73 27.77 40.78
CA PRO A 55 28.05 27.29 41.98
C PRO A 55 28.49 27.93 43.31
N ALA A 56 27.62 27.86 44.33
CA ALA A 56 27.97 28.14 45.74
C ALA A 56 27.17 27.27 46.74
N THR A 57 27.94 26.47 47.50
CA THR A 57 27.76 25.71 48.76
C THR A 57 26.47 25.80 49.65
N PRO A 58 26.22 24.80 50.54
CA PRO A 58 24.85 24.34 50.90
C PRO A 58 24.41 24.57 52.37
N HIS A 59 23.11 24.35 52.67
CA HIS A 59 22.56 23.90 53.99
C HIS A 59 21.08 23.40 53.85
N ILE A 60 20.73 22.13 54.17
CA ILE A 60 20.21 21.57 55.47
C ILE A 60 18.68 21.31 55.50
N ALA A 61 18.32 20.01 55.63
CA ALA A 61 17.10 19.42 56.24
C ALA A 61 15.71 19.77 55.61
N SER A 62 14.61 19.02 55.85
CA SER A 62 14.33 18.00 56.88
C SER A 62 13.40 16.88 56.38
N ALA A 63 13.50 15.69 56.97
CA ALA A 63 12.46 14.65 56.94
C ALA A 63 11.80 14.50 58.33
N PRO A 64 10.65 13.81 58.43
CA PRO A 64 10.25 13.15 59.67
C PRO A 64 10.05 11.63 59.49
N HIS A 65 10.63 10.86 60.42
CA HIS A 65 10.37 9.43 60.62
C HIS A 65 9.58 9.22 61.94
N LEU A 66 9.29 7.95 62.27
CA LEU A 66 8.99 7.31 63.59
C LEU A 66 7.66 6.55 63.63
N THR A 67 7.51 5.31 64.13
CA THR A 67 8.41 4.12 64.32
C THR A 67 7.59 2.94 64.87
N ASN A 68 8.11 1.70 64.73
CA ASN A 68 8.10 0.53 65.66
C ASN A 68 7.99 -0.80 64.86
N GLU A 69 9.01 -1.67 64.80
CA GLU A 69 9.45 -2.69 65.80
C GLU A 69 8.55 -3.96 65.88
N LEU A 70 9.03 -5.22 65.94
CA LEU A 70 10.33 -5.85 65.61
C LEU A 70 10.16 -7.41 65.49
N SER A 71 11.21 -8.16 65.07
CA SER A 71 11.24 -9.61 64.70
C SER A 71 11.26 -10.60 65.93
N PRO A 72 11.50 -11.97 65.88
CA PRO A 72 12.44 -12.74 65.00
C PRO A 72 12.24 -14.29 64.70
N LEU A 73 13.06 -14.85 63.76
CA LEU A 73 13.67 -16.24 63.71
C LEU A 73 12.75 -17.52 63.57
N SER A 74 13.16 -18.71 63.04
CA SER A 74 14.40 -19.20 62.38
C SER A 74 14.30 -20.63 61.74
N ASN A 75 15.12 -20.89 60.71
CA ASN A 75 15.94 -22.11 60.41
C ASN A 75 15.39 -23.49 59.91
N ASN A 76 16.09 -23.95 58.85
CA ASN A 76 16.72 -25.28 58.62
C ASN A 76 16.13 -26.37 57.68
N GLU A 77 17.07 -27.07 57.03
CA GLU A 77 16.95 -28.09 55.98
C GLU A 77 16.76 -29.53 56.52
N SER A 78 16.33 -30.48 55.67
CA SER A 78 17.00 -31.80 55.53
C SER A 78 16.49 -32.65 54.34
N GLN A 79 17.44 -33.30 53.65
CA GLN A 79 17.24 -34.46 52.74
C GLN A 79 17.46 -35.78 53.54
N PRO A 80 17.12 -37.02 53.07
CA PRO A 80 17.72 -37.64 51.87
C PRO A 80 16.84 -38.71 51.12
N ARG A 81 17.51 -39.67 50.42
CA ARG A 81 17.06 -40.52 49.29
C ARG A 81 16.76 -42.01 49.65
N GLN A 82 16.47 -42.82 48.60
CA GLN A 82 16.52 -44.31 48.46
C GLN A 82 15.23 -45.10 48.81
N ASP A 83 14.88 -46.25 48.20
CA ASP A 83 15.48 -47.05 47.08
C ASP A 83 14.46 -48.02 46.38
N ARG A 84 14.68 -48.31 45.07
CA ARG A 84 14.56 -49.58 44.28
C ARG A 84 13.38 -50.61 44.34
N ASN A 85 12.87 -50.91 43.13
CA ASN A 85 12.70 -52.23 42.43
C ASN A 85 11.59 -53.29 42.75
N SER A 86 11.22 -54.01 41.64
CA SER A 86 10.75 -55.43 41.50
C SER A 86 9.33 -55.83 41.96
N SER A 87 8.61 -56.79 41.34
CA SER A 87 8.73 -57.49 40.01
C SER A 87 7.49 -58.39 39.71
N GLU A 88 7.33 -58.87 38.46
CA GLU A 88 6.65 -60.16 38.05
C GLU A 88 5.10 -60.29 38.20
N GLU A 89 4.29 -61.17 37.55
CA GLU A 89 4.46 -62.24 36.52
C GLU A 89 3.09 -62.70 35.86
N THR A 90 3.06 -63.12 34.57
CA THR A 90 2.21 -64.23 33.95
C THR A 90 0.63 -64.12 33.85
N VAL A 91 -0.20 -64.86 33.05
CA VAL A 91 -0.07 -65.89 31.94
C VAL A 91 -1.40 -66.15 31.15
N GLU A 92 -1.31 -66.56 29.85
CA GLU A 92 -2.25 -67.34 28.94
C GLU A 92 -3.79 -67.03 28.82
N ALA A 93 -4.61 -67.46 27.83
CA ALA A 93 -4.56 -67.84 26.38
C ALA A 93 -6.04 -68.12 25.91
N THR A 94 -6.50 -68.66 24.74
CA THR A 94 -5.97 -69.38 23.53
C THR A 94 -6.86 -69.21 22.27
N ASN A 95 -6.27 -69.23 21.06
CA ASN A 95 -6.71 -69.81 19.75
C ASN A 95 -8.20 -69.92 19.28
N GLN A 96 -8.46 -69.49 18.02
CA GLN A 96 -8.53 -70.41 16.84
C GLN A 96 -8.45 -69.69 15.46
N THR A 97 -8.05 -70.43 14.42
CA THR A 97 -7.74 -70.04 13.01
C THR A 97 -8.23 -71.18 12.07
N PRO A 98 -8.00 -71.28 10.71
CA PRO A 98 -7.09 -70.58 9.77
C PRO A 98 -7.81 -70.07 8.46
N LEU A 99 -7.20 -69.52 7.38
CA LEU A 99 -6.13 -70.02 6.49
C LEU A 99 -5.49 -68.94 5.57
N ARG A 100 -4.14 -68.95 5.49
CA ARG A 100 -3.22 -68.92 4.30
C ARG A 100 -3.57 -68.07 3.05
N SER A 101 -2.60 -67.41 2.38
CA SER A 101 -1.12 -67.36 2.46
C SER A 101 -0.57 -66.20 1.60
N GLY A 102 0.63 -65.63 1.79
CA GLY A 102 1.63 -65.83 2.85
C GLY A 102 3.10 -65.72 2.36
N ALA A 103 3.98 -65.18 3.24
CA ALA A 103 5.45 -65.30 3.28
C ALA A 103 6.31 -64.58 2.21
N ASP A 104 7.54 -64.10 2.48
CA ASP A 104 8.34 -63.86 3.71
C ASP A 104 9.63 -63.07 3.29
N SER A 105 10.40 -62.31 4.11
CA SER A 105 10.23 -61.73 5.45
C SER A 105 11.45 -60.85 5.84
N SER A 106 11.26 -59.76 6.63
CA SER A 106 12.27 -59.09 7.52
C SER A 106 13.49 -58.38 6.88
N GLU A 107 14.27 -57.48 7.51
CA GLU A 107 14.48 -57.13 8.94
C GLU A 107 14.54 -55.61 9.25
N SER A 108 14.45 -55.30 10.55
CA SER A 108 14.64 -54.02 11.27
C SER A 108 15.90 -53.19 10.91
N GLY A 109 15.77 -51.86 10.90
CA GLY A 109 16.90 -50.94 11.07
C GLY A 109 16.50 -49.45 11.19
N SER A 110 16.67 -48.84 12.37
CA SER A 110 16.43 -47.40 12.60
C SER A 110 17.71 -46.58 12.43
N ILE A 111 17.78 -45.68 11.44
CA ILE A 111 18.87 -44.72 11.26
C ILE A 111 18.31 -43.37 10.81
N LEU A 112 18.76 -42.28 11.44
CA LEU A 112 18.48 -40.89 11.04
C LEU A 112 19.27 -40.53 9.77
N PRO A 113 18.68 -39.92 8.73
CA PRO A 113 19.44 -39.44 7.58
C PRO A 113 20.24 -38.17 7.94
N THR A 114 21.54 -38.33 8.17
CA THR A 114 22.48 -37.19 8.16
C THR A 114 22.80 -36.78 6.73
N ALA A 115 23.07 -35.50 6.50
CA ALA A 115 23.32 -34.89 5.19
C ALA A 115 24.33 -35.67 4.33
N TRP A 116 24.11 -35.65 3.00
CA TRP A 116 24.98 -36.29 2.01
C TRP A 116 25.71 -35.24 1.16
N GLU A 117 27.03 -35.19 1.32
CA GLU A 117 27.92 -34.88 0.19
C GLU A 117 28.00 -36.13 -0.71
N THR A 118 28.06 -35.95 -2.03
CA THR A 118 28.28 -37.07 -2.97
C THR A 118 29.33 -36.73 -4.02
N GLU A 119 30.46 -37.46 -4.02
CA GLU A 119 31.33 -37.56 -5.19
C GLU A 119 30.73 -38.58 -6.18
N ASP A 120 30.67 -38.22 -7.47
CA ASP A 120 30.38 -39.16 -8.58
C ASP A 120 31.64 -39.91 -9.03
N PRO A 121 31.51 -41.14 -9.55
CA PRO A 121 31.99 -41.34 -10.92
C PRO A 121 31.16 -42.35 -11.75
N GLY A 122 30.63 -41.97 -12.93
CA GLY A 122 30.04 -42.98 -13.82
C GLY A 122 29.61 -42.75 -15.28
N ASP A 123 29.70 -41.57 -15.90
CA ASP A 123 29.28 -41.38 -17.32
C ASP A 123 30.27 -42.04 -18.34
N PRO A 124 29.80 -42.58 -19.48
CA PRO A 124 29.74 -41.78 -20.72
C PRO A 124 28.54 -42.05 -21.65
N ALA A 125 27.92 -41.00 -22.19
CA ALA A 125 28.10 -40.63 -23.62
C ALA A 125 27.38 -39.33 -24.10
N GLU A 126 28.16 -38.27 -24.24
CA GLU A 126 28.14 -37.25 -25.32
C GLU A 126 26.88 -36.38 -25.59
N SER A 127 26.89 -35.17 -25.01
CA SER A 127 26.44 -33.93 -25.66
C SER A 127 27.50 -32.84 -25.50
N THR A 128 27.83 -32.09 -26.55
CA THR A 128 28.97 -31.12 -26.54
C THR A 128 28.62 -29.76 -25.91
N PRO A 129 29.56 -29.09 -25.20
CA PRO A 129 29.22 -28.04 -24.23
C PRO A 129 29.34 -26.59 -24.75
N PHE A 130 28.66 -25.68 -24.04
CA PHE A 130 28.97 -24.24 -23.99
C PHE A 130 29.60 -23.90 -22.63
N ASN A 131 30.64 -23.06 -22.59
CA ASN A 131 31.42 -22.78 -21.38
C ASN A 131 31.17 -21.36 -20.84
N THR A 132 30.74 -21.24 -19.59
CA THR A 132 30.78 -19.99 -18.81
C THR A 132 32.12 -19.88 -18.04
N PRO A 133 32.95 -18.84 -18.24
CA PRO A 133 34.23 -18.71 -17.54
C PRO A 133 34.08 -18.01 -16.18
N ARG A 134 34.24 -18.77 -15.07
CA ARG A 134 34.33 -18.21 -13.71
C ARG A 134 35.81 -17.99 -13.32
N ILE A 135 36.26 -16.73 -13.26
CA ILE A 135 37.66 -16.40 -12.91
C ILE A 135 37.83 -16.31 -11.38
N LYS A 136 38.90 -16.90 -10.85
CA LYS A 136 39.45 -16.61 -9.51
C LYS A 136 40.83 -15.96 -9.63
N SER A 137 41.19 -15.16 -8.64
CA SER A 137 42.31 -14.23 -8.67
C SER A 137 43.71 -14.87 -8.50
N SER A 138 44.69 -14.33 -9.24
CA SER A 138 46.10 -14.27 -8.81
C SER A 138 46.79 -13.09 -9.51
N GLY A 139 47.77 -12.46 -8.86
CA GLY A 139 48.28 -11.13 -9.24
C GLY A 139 49.53 -11.10 -10.13
N ASN A 140 50.12 -9.90 -10.22
CA ASN A 140 51.33 -9.50 -10.96
C ASN A 140 51.20 -9.24 -12.48
N ALA A 141 50.82 -8.00 -12.79
CA ALA A 141 51.54 -7.10 -13.70
C ALA A 141 52.30 -7.68 -14.92
N ALA A 142 51.67 -7.62 -16.09
CA ALA A 142 52.31 -7.26 -17.36
C ALA A 142 51.26 -6.69 -18.32
N ALA A 143 51.59 -5.62 -19.05
CA ALA A 143 50.74 -5.10 -20.10
C ALA A 143 50.88 -5.92 -21.39
N ASN A 144 49.79 -6.05 -22.15
CA ASN A 144 49.81 -6.36 -23.57
C ASN A 144 48.69 -5.58 -24.25
N SER A 145 49.07 -4.63 -25.11
CA SER A 145 48.14 -3.79 -25.86
C SER A 145 47.70 -4.46 -27.16
N ILE A 146 46.46 -4.18 -27.56
CA ILE A 146 46.07 -4.11 -28.96
C ILE A 146 45.50 -2.70 -29.15
N THR A 147 46.01 -1.98 -30.15
CA THR A 147 45.71 -0.56 -30.44
C THR A 147 45.66 -0.39 -31.97
N PHE A 148 45.41 0.84 -32.44
CA PHE A 148 45.25 1.28 -33.85
C PHE A 148 43.81 1.13 -34.38
N ASP A 149 43.22 2.11 -35.07
CA ASP A 149 43.49 3.55 -35.30
C ASP A 149 42.18 4.11 -35.93
N THR A 150 41.65 5.32 -35.76
CA THR A 150 42.15 6.67 -35.39
C THR A 150 41.07 7.37 -34.53
N GLY A 151 41.36 8.07 -33.42
CA GLY A 151 41.85 9.46 -33.39
C GLY A 151 40.68 10.47 -33.55
N THR A 152 40.33 11.34 -32.60
CA THR A 152 41.19 12.12 -31.66
C THR A 152 40.80 12.04 -30.18
N ASP A 153 41.75 12.38 -29.30
CA ASP A 153 41.67 12.28 -27.83
C ASP A 153 40.89 13.40 -27.12
N LEU A 154 40.34 13.07 -25.94
CA LEU A 154 40.33 13.92 -24.75
C LEU A 154 40.82 13.09 -23.55
N THR A 155 41.70 13.65 -22.73
CA THR A 155 42.40 12.94 -21.65
C THR A 155 42.01 13.47 -20.27
N PHE A 156 41.56 12.60 -19.37
CA PHE A 156 41.51 12.88 -17.93
C PHE A 156 42.71 12.20 -17.23
N GLU A 157 43.44 12.95 -16.41
CA GLU A 157 44.63 12.52 -15.68
C GLU A 157 44.33 12.58 -14.17
N THR A 158 44.11 11.42 -13.54
CA THR A 158 43.74 11.34 -12.11
C THR A 158 44.97 11.24 -11.22
N ASP A 159 45.25 12.30 -10.43
CA ASP A 159 46.33 12.30 -9.43
C ASP A 159 45.87 11.62 -8.12
N PRO A 160 46.44 10.48 -7.70
CA PRO A 160 45.99 9.73 -6.53
C PRO A 160 46.52 10.27 -5.18
N GLN A 161 46.75 11.58 -5.04
CA GLN A 161 47.19 12.20 -3.77
C GLN A 161 46.07 12.79 -2.90
N LEU A 162 44.81 12.78 -3.36
CA LEU A 162 43.66 13.33 -2.62
C LEU A 162 42.85 12.25 -1.87
N ILE A 163 43.48 11.60 -0.88
CA ILE A 163 42.78 10.82 0.16
C ILE A 163 43.31 11.23 1.55
N PRO A 164 42.59 12.11 2.28
CA PRO A 164 42.88 12.38 3.68
C PRO A 164 42.59 11.14 4.54
N ASN A 165 43.59 10.67 5.30
CA ASN A 165 43.38 9.63 6.30
C ASN A 165 42.83 10.25 7.59
N SER A 166 42.01 9.49 8.32
CA SER A 166 41.38 9.90 9.57
C SER A 166 42.38 10.31 10.67
N ALA A 167 42.32 11.55 11.13
CA ALA A 167 42.89 12.00 12.40
C ALA A 167 42.20 13.30 12.89
N ASP A 168 41.83 13.31 14.17
CA ASP A 168 41.56 14.44 15.07
C ASP A 168 41.05 15.78 14.47
N ILE A 169 39.75 16.05 14.61
CA ILE A 169 39.17 17.40 14.51
C ILE A 169 39.02 17.99 15.92
N ASP A 170 39.50 19.22 16.11
CA ASP A 170 39.49 19.96 17.38
C ASP A 170 38.15 20.72 17.57
N LEU A 171 37.39 20.34 18.59
CA LEU A 171 36.02 20.82 18.84
C LEU A 171 35.94 22.21 19.52
N ASP A 172 37.05 22.75 20.02
CA ASP A 172 37.06 23.97 20.86
C ASP A 172 37.09 25.31 20.07
N SER A 173 36.89 25.28 18.73
CA SER A 173 37.10 26.47 17.86
C SER A 173 35.84 27.21 17.37
N LEU A 174 34.62 26.74 17.72
CA LEU A 174 33.35 27.35 17.28
C LEU A 174 32.90 28.55 18.15
N THR A 175 33.61 29.68 18.05
CA THR A 175 33.11 30.97 18.57
C THR A 175 32.46 31.81 17.47
N ARG A 176 31.14 31.97 17.57
CA ARG A 176 30.26 32.79 16.70
C ARG A 176 30.86 34.15 16.28
N PRO A 177 30.99 34.44 14.97
CA PRO A 177 31.30 35.79 14.47
C PRO A 177 30.18 36.80 14.78
N THR A 178 30.54 38.06 15.02
CA THR A 178 29.61 39.15 15.36
C THR A 178 29.83 40.37 14.46
N ASP A 179 29.72 40.21 13.15
CA ASP A 179 29.92 41.28 12.16
C ASP A 179 28.97 41.07 10.95
N PRO A 180 28.02 41.98 10.65
CA PRO A 180 26.98 41.77 9.63
C PRO A 180 27.48 42.14 8.23
N ALA A 181 28.58 41.54 7.79
CA ALA A 181 29.30 41.94 6.56
C ALA A 181 29.88 40.76 5.74
N SER A 182 29.40 39.53 5.95
CA SER A 182 29.83 38.34 5.20
C SER A 182 28.62 37.55 4.68
N LEU A 183 28.25 37.80 3.43
CA LEU A 183 27.43 36.86 2.65
C LEU A 183 28.27 35.63 2.28
N PRO A 184 27.68 34.43 2.15
CA PRO A 184 28.35 33.28 1.56
C PRO A 184 28.66 33.55 0.07
N VAL A 185 29.66 32.86 -0.47
CA VAL A 185 30.02 32.91 -1.89
C VAL A 185 29.42 31.68 -2.57
N ILE A 186 28.58 31.89 -3.59
CA ILE A 186 28.01 30.82 -4.43
C ILE A 186 29.17 30.09 -5.15
N SER A 187 29.22 28.77 -5.04
CA SER A 187 30.31 27.93 -5.58
C SER A 187 29.96 27.37 -6.95
N GLN A 188 30.54 27.95 -8.02
CA GLN A 188 30.42 27.47 -9.40
C GLN A 188 31.21 26.17 -9.69
N GLU A 189 30.88 25.06 -9.03
CA GLU A 189 31.38 23.72 -9.39
C GLU A 189 30.26 22.68 -9.37
N ASN A 190 29.40 22.68 -10.41
CA ASN A 190 28.71 21.48 -10.97
C ASN A 190 27.83 21.81 -12.21
N SER A 191 28.43 22.22 -13.33
CA SER A 191 27.76 22.17 -14.66
C SER A 191 28.75 22.33 -15.84
N PRO A 192 28.91 21.34 -16.73
CA PRO A 192 29.80 21.44 -17.87
C PRO A 192 29.08 21.86 -19.17
N GLY A 193 28.86 23.18 -19.37
CA GLY A 193 28.85 23.73 -20.75
C GLY A 193 27.74 24.69 -21.23
N SER A 194 26.95 25.34 -20.38
CA SER A 194 25.91 26.32 -20.78
C SER A 194 26.23 27.76 -20.33
N GLU A 195 26.65 28.63 -21.25
CA GLU A 195 26.76 30.09 -21.01
C GLU A 195 25.38 30.80 -21.13
N SER A 196 24.37 30.36 -20.36
CA SER A 196 23.05 31.02 -20.26
C SER A 196 22.15 30.42 -19.18
N ALA A 197 21.75 31.19 -18.15
CA ALA A 197 20.45 31.12 -17.45
C ALA A 197 20.32 32.13 -16.27
N ASP A 198 21.42 32.49 -15.60
CA ASP A 198 21.52 33.33 -14.36
C ASP A 198 21.12 34.82 -14.54
N TRP A 199 19.95 35.07 -15.12
CA TRP A 199 19.57 36.33 -15.78
C TRP A 199 19.52 37.57 -14.87
N PHE A 200 19.36 37.39 -13.55
CA PHE A 200 19.49 38.44 -12.52
C PHE A 200 20.71 38.24 -11.60
N ILE A 201 21.21 37.01 -11.44
CA ILE A 201 22.32 36.68 -10.54
C ILE A 201 23.63 37.31 -11.04
N ASP A 202 23.90 37.22 -12.35
CA ASP A 202 25.09 37.82 -12.98
C ASP A 202 24.99 39.35 -13.20
N GLN A 203 23.83 39.96 -12.92
CA GLN A 203 23.64 41.40 -13.15
C GLN A 203 24.37 42.26 -12.12
N TYR A 204 25.01 43.34 -12.58
CA TYR A 204 25.67 44.31 -11.70
C TYR A 204 24.71 45.29 -11.01
N GLU A 205 23.44 45.33 -11.45
CA GLU A 205 22.39 46.23 -10.97
C GLU A 205 21.09 45.45 -10.73
N THR A 206 20.23 45.95 -9.83
CA THR A 206 18.96 45.32 -9.43
C THR A 206 17.92 45.37 -10.56
N VAL A 207 17.20 44.27 -10.76
CA VAL A 207 16.04 44.20 -11.65
C VAL A 207 14.78 44.64 -10.89
N THR A 208 14.16 45.74 -11.31
CA THR A 208 12.85 46.16 -10.79
C THR A 208 11.73 45.44 -11.54
N ILE A 209 10.93 44.63 -10.84
CA ILE A 209 9.69 44.06 -11.36
C ILE A 209 8.53 44.88 -10.81
N LYS A 210 7.70 45.45 -11.70
CA LYS A 210 6.50 46.19 -11.30
C LYS A 210 5.33 45.24 -11.12
N TYR A 211 4.46 45.48 -10.13
CA TYR A 211 3.20 44.76 -9.99
C TYR A 211 2.02 45.67 -9.64
N ASP A 212 0.80 45.16 -9.79
CA ASP A 212 -0.42 45.77 -9.22
C ASP A 212 -1.57 44.75 -9.18
N PHE A 213 -2.67 45.09 -8.50
CA PHE A 213 -3.86 44.23 -8.37
C PHE A 213 -5.05 44.80 -9.16
N ARG A 214 -5.33 44.27 -10.37
CA ARG A 214 -6.38 44.80 -11.27
C ARG A 214 -7.19 43.70 -11.95
N ASP A 215 -8.37 44.07 -12.46
CA ASP A 215 -9.18 43.27 -13.38
C ASP A 215 -8.38 42.90 -14.65
N ALA A 216 -8.62 41.71 -15.21
CA ALA A 216 -7.89 41.17 -16.38
C ALA A 216 -8.83 40.58 -17.43
N GLU A 217 -8.57 40.81 -18.71
CA GLU A 217 -9.33 40.31 -19.88
C GLU A 217 -10.88 40.40 -19.83
N GLY A 218 -11.41 41.31 -19.00
CA GLY A 218 -12.85 41.52 -18.80
C GLY A 218 -13.46 40.75 -17.61
N TYR A 219 -12.66 39.97 -16.89
CA TYR A 219 -13.01 39.31 -15.63
C TYR A 219 -12.59 40.18 -14.44
N SER A 220 -13.38 40.15 -13.37
CA SER A 220 -13.10 40.95 -12.18
C SER A 220 -12.14 40.25 -11.22
N ASN A 221 -11.21 41.00 -10.68
CA ASN A 221 -10.27 40.54 -9.66
C ASN A 221 -10.97 40.53 -8.29
N THR A 222 -11.00 39.38 -7.63
CA THR A 222 -11.69 39.18 -6.34
C THR A 222 -10.73 39.18 -5.14
N ILE A 223 -9.41 39.32 -5.36
CA ILE A 223 -8.37 39.20 -4.33
C ILE A 223 -8.63 40.13 -3.13
N SER A 224 -8.75 39.54 -1.94
CA SER A 224 -9.04 40.27 -0.71
C SER A 224 -7.84 41.09 -0.22
N VAL A 225 -8.08 42.06 0.68
CA VAL A 225 -7.02 42.89 1.29
C VAL A 225 -6.05 42.07 2.15
N GLU A 226 -6.49 40.91 2.64
CA GLU A 226 -5.68 39.96 3.42
C GLU A 226 -4.75 39.17 2.49
N GLN A 227 -5.30 38.59 1.42
CA GLN A 227 -4.55 37.94 0.34
C GLN A 227 -3.56 38.88 -0.36
N GLN A 228 -3.93 40.16 -0.57
CA GLN A 228 -2.99 41.18 -1.06
C GLN A 228 -1.79 41.37 -0.11
N ALA A 229 -1.98 41.26 1.21
CA ALA A 229 -0.87 41.35 2.16
C ALA A 229 0.05 40.11 2.10
N LEU A 230 -0.51 38.91 1.96
CA LEU A 230 0.24 37.67 1.76
C LEU A 230 1.03 37.68 0.44
N ALA A 231 0.40 38.13 -0.65
CA ALA A 231 1.07 38.32 -1.94
C ALA A 231 2.27 39.28 -1.80
N VAL A 232 2.07 40.44 -1.16
CA VAL A 232 3.15 41.40 -0.90
C VAL A 232 4.26 40.79 -0.02
N GLN A 233 3.92 39.94 0.95
CA GLN A 233 4.90 39.23 1.79
C GLN A 233 5.72 38.21 0.98
N ALA A 234 5.09 37.46 0.07
CA ALA A 234 5.77 36.52 -0.81
C ALA A 234 6.74 37.22 -1.79
N LEU A 235 6.29 38.31 -2.42
CA LEU A 235 7.13 39.15 -3.30
C LEU A 235 8.32 39.76 -2.54
N GLN A 236 8.12 40.17 -1.28
CA GLN A 236 9.21 40.63 -0.41
C GLN A 236 10.18 39.49 -0.07
N GLY A 237 9.69 38.27 0.15
CA GLY A 237 10.52 37.08 0.32
C GLY A 237 11.49 36.84 -0.84
N TRP A 238 11.01 36.90 -2.08
CA TRP A 238 11.86 36.77 -3.27
C TRP A 238 12.88 37.92 -3.40
N SER A 239 12.49 39.15 -3.05
CA SER A 239 13.43 40.29 -3.01
C SER A 239 14.51 40.16 -1.93
N GLU A 240 14.18 39.62 -0.75
CA GLU A 240 15.15 39.39 0.33
C GLU A 240 16.05 38.18 0.05
N ALA A 241 15.49 37.05 -0.40
CA ALA A 241 16.24 35.84 -0.78
C ALA A 241 17.24 36.10 -1.91
N SER A 242 16.84 36.85 -2.94
CA SER A 242 17.72 37.29 -4.03
C SER A 242 18.78 38.31 -3.61
N GLY A 243 18.87 38.67 -2.32
CA GLY A 243 19.84 39.64 -1.80
C GLY A 243 19.64 41.05 -2.35
N GLY A 244 18.42 41.40 -2.77
CA GLY A 244 18.10 42.65 -3.47
C GLY A 244 18.51 42.68 -4.95
N LYS A 245 18.72 41.53 -5.60
CA LYS A 245 18.90 41.44 -7.06
C LYS A 245 17.59 41.60 -7.82
N ILE A 246 16.47 41.16 -7.24
CA ILE A 246 15.11 41.42 -7.73
C ILE A 246 14.41 42.37 -6.73
N GLU A 247 13.78 43.44 -7.22
CA GLU A 247 13.00 44.37 -6.40
C GLU A 247 11.57 44.48 -6.93
N PHE A 248 10.60 43.93 -6.18
CA PHE A 248 9.18 44.03 -6.52
C PHE A 248 8.59 45.37 -6.03
N ILE A 249 8.08 46.20 -6.95
CA ILE A 249 7.51 47.53 -6.65
C ILE A 249 6.07 47.62 -7.16
N GLN A 250 5.13 48.00 -6.30
CA GLN A 250 3.75 48.28 -6.74
C GLN A 250 3.70 49.60 -7.55
N ASP A 251 3.16 49.57 -8.76
CA ASP A 251 2.99 50.77 -9.62
C ASP A 251 1.56 50.88 -10.15
N THR A 252 0.74 51.65 -9.44
CA THR A 252 -0.68 51.88 -9.77
C THR A 252 -0.93 52.79 -10.97
N GLU A 253 0.12 53.37 -11.57
CA GLU A 253 0.01 54.33 -12.68
C GLU A 253 0.60 53.78 -13.99
N ALA A 254 1.37 52.69 -13.94
CA ALA A 254 1.88 51.99 -15.13
C ALA A 254 0.78 51.22 -15.89
N ASP A 255 0.89 51.10 -17.22
CA ASP A 255 -0.04 50.32 -18.05
C ASP A 255 0.06 48.81 -17.75
N LEU A 256 -0.99 48.02 -18.06
CA LEU A 256 -0.99 46.55 -17.86
C LEU A 256 0.19 45.85 -18.57
N SER A 257 0.62 46.36 -19.73
CA SER A 257 1.80 45.88 -20.47
C SER A 257 3.14 46.34 -19.87
N GLU A 258 3.16 46.79 -18.62
CA GLU A 258 4.34 47.25 -17.89
C GLU A 258 4.47 46.63 -16.48
N ILE A 259 3.54 45.75 -16.09
CA ILE A 259 3.48 45.16 -14.75
C ILE A 259 3.28 43.64 -14.80
N VAL A 260 3.46 43.00 -13.66
CA VAL A 260 2.86 41.70 -13.32
C VAL A 260 1.51 42.00 -12.66
N ASN A 261 0.40 41.63 -13.31
CA ASN A 261 -0.93 41.84 -12.74
C ASN A 261 -1.32 40.65 -11.85
N ILE A 262 -1.60 40.90 -10.58
CA ILE A 262 -1.81 39.86 -9.57
C ILE A 262 -3.30 39.81 -9.16
N GLY A 263 -3.89 38.62 -9.06
CA GLY A 263 -5.29 38.49 -8.69
C GLY A 263 -5.80 37.11 -8.31
N VAL A 264 -7.08 37.08 -7.98
CA VAL A 264 -7.91 35.88 -7.81
C VAL A 264 -9.13 36.06 -8.71
N GLY A 265 -9.57 35.01 -9.40
CA GLY A 265 -10.70 35.12 -10.32
C GLY A 265 -10.96 33.86 -11.14
N ASP A 266 -11.80 34.01 -12.16
CA ASP A 266 -12.14 32.94 -13.11
C ASP A 266 -10.95 32.62 -14.02
N LEU A 267 -10.50 31.37 -14.04
CA LEU A 267 -9.37 30.93 -14.88
C LEU A 267 -9.74 30.92 -16.38
N ALA A 268 -11.02 31.02 -16.74
CA ALA A 268 -11.47 31.21 -18.12
C ALA A 268 -11.02 32.58 -18.71
N ALA A 269 -10.45 33.47 -17.91
CA ALA A 269 -9.69 34.63 -18.37
C ALA A 269 -8.47 34.25 -19.23
N PHE A 270 -7.86 33.10 -18.98
CA PHE A 270 -6.60 32.67 -19.60
C PHE A 270 -6.70 31.33 -20.34
N GLY A 271 -7.92 30.79 -20.47
CA GLY A 271 -8.22 29.57 -21.24
C GLY A 271 -8.28 28.28 -20.42
N HIS A 272 -8.14 28.37 -19.09
CA HIS A 272 -8.27 27.26 -18.15
C HIS A 272 -9.71 27.15 -17.60
N THR A 273 -10.00 26.09 -16.86
CA THR A 273 -11.30 25.87 -16.21
C THR A 273 -11.18 26.13 -14.72
N SER A 274 -11.98 27.05 -14.17
CA SER A 274 -12.11 27.20 -12.72
C SER A 274 -12.85 26.01 -12.11
N GLN A 275 -12.19 25.26 -11.24
CA GLN A 275 -12.76 24.14 -10.49
C GLN A 275 -11.93 23.86 -9.24
N ARG A 276 -12.59 23.36 -8.19
CA ARG A 276 -11.92 22.96 -6.95
C ARG A 276 -11.04 21.72 -7.17
N ASP A 277 -9.98 21.61 -6.39
CA ASP A 277 -9.02 20.51 -6.33
C ASP A 277 -8.34 20.32 -7.71
N GLY A 278 -8.06 21.45 -8.38
CA GLY A 278 -7.62 21.51 -9.78
C GLY A 278 -6.38 22.40 -9.98
N THR A 279 -6.47 23.37 -10.88
CA THR A 279 -5.42 24.38 -11.07
C THR A 279 -5.57 25.47 -10.00
N LEU A 280 -4.65 25.51 -9.04
CA LEU A 280 -4.70 26.44 -7.90
C LEU A 280 -4.24 27.84 -8.30
N GLY A 281 -3.14 27.89 -9.05
CA GLY A 281 -2.49 29.09 -9.54
C GLY A 281 -2.18 29.00 -11.03
N LEU A 282 -2.04 30.17 -11.65
CA LEU A 282 -1.44 30.35 -12.96
C LEU A 282 -0.48 31.54 -12.90
N SER A 283 0.64 31.46 -13.60
CA SER A 283 1.44 32.63 -13.93
C SER A 283 1.83 32.64 -15.40
N GLN A 284 2.01 33.86 -15.92
CA GLN A 284 2.61 34.07 -17.23
C GLN A 284 3.67 35.13 -17.11
N VAL A 285 4.86 34.86 -17.65
CA VAL A 285 5.97 35.82 -17.67
C VAL A 285 6.45 36.06 -19.10
N GLN A 286 6.71 37.33 -19.42
CA GLN A 286 7.42 37.76 -20.61
C GLN A 286 8.53 38.73 -20.23
N THR A 287 9.75 38.46 -20.66
CA THR A 287 10.88 39.38 -20.58
C THR A 287 11.18 40.01 -21.94
N SER A 288 11.79 41.21 -21.96
CA SER A 288 12.16 41.87 -23.22
C SER A 288 13.49 42.64 -23.15
N GLU A 289 14.35 42.43 -24.14
CA GLU A 289 15.54 43.26 -24.38
C GLU A 289 15.15 44.63 -24.97
N GLN A 290 15.04 45.68 -24.15
CA GLN A 290 15.07 47.07 -24.64
C GLN A 290 15.92 47.99 -23.75
N ASN A 291 17.24 47.90 -23.96
CA ASN A 291 18.31 48.78 -23.46
C ASN A 291 18.68 48.58 -21.97
N GLU A 292 19.84 47.95 -21.76
CA GLU A 292 20.66 47.94 -20.52
C GLU A 292 20.02 47.36 -19.23
N HIS A 293 18.70 47.16 -19.17
CA HIS A 293 17.99 46.41 -18.13
C HIS A 293 16.90 45.51 -18.74
N PRO A 294 16.66 44.29 -18.22
CA PRO A 294 15.53 43.47 -18.62
C PRO A 294 14.22 44.06 -18.06
N LYS A 295 13.19 44.15 -18.90
CA LYS A 295 11.81 44.46 -18.47
C LYS A 295 11.03 43.16 -18.32
N VAL A 296 10.44 42.93 -17.15
CA VAL A 296 9.52 41.83 -16.84
C VAL A 296 8.06 42.34 -16.90
N VAL A 297 7.17 41.59 -17.53
CA VAL A 297 5.72 41.84 -17.63
C VAL A 297 5.03 40.48 -17.49
N GLY A 298 3.83 40.43 -16.89
CA GLY A 298 3.16 39.14 -16.70
C GLY A 298 1.85 39.18 -15.94
N MET A 299 1.48 38.03 -15.39
CA MET A 299 0.38 37.86 -14.45
C MET A 299 0.71 36.81 -13.39
N ILE A 300 0.02 36.89 -12.26
CA ILE A 300 -0.19 35.78 -11.33
C ILE A 300 -1.69 35.75 -11.02
N TRP A 301 -2.36 34.62 -11.20
CA TRP A 301 -3.81 34.52 -11.08
C TRP A 301 -4.23 33.20 -10.45
N LEU A 302 -4.81 33.29 -9.26
CA LEU A 302 -5.26 32.13 -8.47
C LEU A 302 -6.77 31.88 -8.67
N ASP A 303 -7.21 30.63 -8.58
CA ASP A 303 -8.61 30.30 -8.87
C ASP A 303 -9.57 30.79 -7.77
N GLN A 304 -10.65 31.46 -8.17
CA GLN A 304 -11.78 31.80 -7.30
C GLN A 304 -12.61 30.59 -6.81
N ALA A 305 -12.46 29.40 -7.43
CA ALA A 305 -13.19 28.20 -7.02
C ALA A 305 -12.63 27.57 -5.73
N GLU A 306 -11.36 27.83 -5.42
CA GLU A 306 -10.64 27.18 -4.34
C GLU A 306 -10.92 27.78 -2.95
N ASN A 307 -10.76 26.93 -1.93
CA ASN A 307 -10.94 27.30 -0.54
C ASN A 307 -9.61 27.80 0.04
N TRP A 308 -9.35 29.10 -0.07
CA TRP A 308 -8.07 29.70 0.34
C TRP A 308 -7.91 29.83 1.86
N GLU A 309 -6.80 29.29 2.38
CA GLU A 309 -6.24 29.63 3.71
C GLU A 309 -5.49 30.98 3.61
N ASN A 310 -5.67 31.85 4.61
CA ASN A 310 -5.07 33.18 4.71
C ASN A 310 -4.22 33.39 5.99
N ASN A 311 -4.21 32.43 6.91
CA ASN A 311 -3.22 32.40 7.99
C ASN A 311 -1.84 32.07 7.39
N TYR A 312 -0.78 32.37 8.13
CA TYR A 312 0.60 32.18 7.66
C TYR A 312 1.42 31.43 8.71
N ASN A 313 2.03 30.32 8.28
CA ASN A 313 2.87 29.41 9.04
C ASN A 313 2.10 28.68 10.16
N ASN A 314 1.03 27.97 9.80
CA ASN A 314 0.20 27.15 10.71
C ASN A 314 0.09 25.66 10.36
N GLY A 315 0.73 25.22 9.27
CA GLY A 315 0.57 23.89 8.67
C GLY A 315 -0.73 23.78 7.86
N ASN A 316 -0.71 22.91 6.84
CA ASN A 316 -1.83 22.68 5.91
C ASN A 316 -3.16 22.59 6.67
N VAL A 317 -4.15 23.40 6.29
CA VAL A 317 -5.52 23.25 6.78
C VAL A 317 -6.35 22.46 5.80
N ASN A 318 -6.99 21.40 6.30
CA ASN A 318 -7.60 20.37 5.47
C ASN A 318 -8.81 20.90 4.67
N ASN A 319 -8.93 20.45 3.42
CA ASN A 319 -9.87 20.96 2.41
C ASN A 319 -9.70 22.47 2.09
N SER A 320 -8.47 22.99 2.22
CA SER A 320 -8.04 24.34 1.82
C SER A 320 -6.59 24.35 1.30
N TYR A 321 -6.26 25.37 0.52
CA TYR A 321 -4.91 25.62 -0.01
C TYR A 321 -4.35 26.91 0.58
N ASP A 322 -3.10 26.87 1.05
CA ASP A 322 -2.45 27.99 1.73
C ASP A 322 -2.10 29.07 0.69
N PHE A 323 -2.77 30.22 0.77
CA PHE A 323 -2.65 31.27 -0.24
C PHE A 323 -1.21 31.81 -0.36
N PHE A 324 -0.47 31.84 0.76
CA PHE A 324 0.95 32.23 0.73
C PHE A 324 1.78 31.25 -0.11
N THR A 325 1.57 29.94 0.05
CA THR A 325 2.30 28.90 -0.68
C THR A 325 2.14 29.07 -2.19
N VAL A 326 0.88 29.09 -2.68
CA VAL A 326 0.61 29.19 -4.12
C VAL A 326 1.07 30.54 -4.69
N ILE A 327 0.80 31.66 -4.01
CA ILE A 327 1.23 32.98 -4.52
C ILE A 327 2.76 33.16 -4.49
N ALA A 328 3.48 32.45 -3.60
CA ALA A 328 4.93 32.48 -3.55
C ALA A 328 5.56 31.60 -4.63
N HIS A 329 4.99 30.44 -4.92
CA HIS A 329 5.39 29.56 -6.03
C HIS A 329 5.28 30.28 -7.37
N GLU A 330 4.11 30.85 -7.68
CA GLU A 330 3.87 31.61 -8.92
C GLU A 330 4.75 32.88 -9.02
N ALA A 331 5.13 33.48 -7.89
CA ALA A 331 6.10 34.57 -7.86
C ALA A 331 7.55 34.12 -8.15
N GLY A 332 7.87 32.84 -7.96
CA GLY A 332 9.12 32.20 -8.37
C GLY A 332 9.23 32.12 -9.90
N HIS A 333 8.16 31.72 -10.59
CA HIS A 333 8.13 31.74 -12.06
C HIS A 333 8.27 33.15 -12.64
N VAL A 334 7.60 34.14 -12.02
CA VAL A 334 7.81 35.56 -12.37
C VAL A 334 9.23 36.05 -12.09
N SER A 335 9.94 35.43 -11.14
CA SER A 335 11.37 35.63 -10.87
C SER A 335 12.29 34.81 -11.81
N GLY A 336 11.71 33.99 -12.69
CA GLY A 336 12.40 33.20 -13.72
C GLY A 336 12.92 31.84 -13.26
N LEU A 337 12.34 31.25 -12.21
CA LEU A 337 12.58 29.86 -11.83
C LEU A 337 11.59 28.92 -12.55
N GLU A 338 12.07 27.79 -13.04
CA GLU A 338 11.19 26.71 -13.52
C GLU A 338 10.58 25.93 -12.35
N ASP A 339 9.58 25.09 -12.66
CA ASP A 339 9.17 23.98 -11.80
C ASP A 339 10.36 23.04 -11.50
N ILE A 340 10.30 22.40 -10.33
CA ILE A 340 11.10 21.20 -10.04
C ILE A 340 10.20 19.99 -9.82
N PHE A 341 10.69 18.83 -10.23
CA PHE A 341 9.98 17.54 -10.18
C PHE A 341 10.68 16.57 -9.20
N GLN A 342 11.13 17.09 -8.06
CA GLN A 342 11.81 16.29 -7.02
C GLN A 342 11.22 16.59 -5.65
N SER A 343 10.89 15.51 -4.93
CA SER A 343 10.34 15.50 -3.58
C SER A 343 11.33 16.02 -2.52
N ASP A 344 11.40 17.32 -2.34
CA ASP A 344 11.99 17.94 -1.15
C ASP A 344 10.93 18.89 -0.55
N PRO A 345 10.26 18.51 0.56
CA PRO A 345 9.21 19.31 1.21
C PRO A 345 9.63 20.71 1.69
N ALA A 346 10.93 21.05 1.57
CA ALA A 346 11.45 22.40 1.75
C ALA A 346 11.31 23.30 0.50
N GLN A 347 11.02 22.74 -0.67
CA GLN A 347 11.07 23.41 -1.97
C GLN A 347 9.72 23.97 -2.41
N LEU A 348 9.64 25.29 -2.45
CA LEU A 348 8.48 26.03 -2.94
C LEU A 348 8.18 25.82 -4.43
N MET A 349 9.18 25.45 -5.24
CA MET A 349 9.04 25.34 -6.70
C MET A 349 8.55 23.95 -7.17
N SER A 350 7.99 23.10 -6.30
CA SER A 350 7.25 21.93 -6.79
C SER A 350 6.01 22.38 -7.55
N ARG A 351 5.80 21.85 -8.77
CA ARG A 351 4.61 22.07 -9.63
C ARG A 351 3.29 21.74 -8.91
N SER A 352 3.40 20.89 -7.90
CA SER A 352 2.30 20.22 -7.20
C SER A 352 2.23 20.73 -5.76
N TYR A 353 1.04 21.11 -5.29
CA TYR A 353 0.86 21.56 -3.91
C TYR A 353 1.02 20.40 -2.92
N GLU A 354 2.18 20.31 -2.26
CA GLU A 354 2.47 19.28 -1.26
C GLU A 354 2.19 19.77 0.17
N ASN A 355 2.80 20.88 0.57
CA ASN A 355 2.72 21.39 1.95
C ASN A 355 2.78 22.91 2.05
N GLU A 356 2.42 23.43 3.23
CA GLU A 356 2.66 24.83 3.56
C GLU A 356 4.15 25.16 3.41
N HIS A 357 4.44 26.23 2.68
CA HIS A 357 5.78 26.79 2.53
C HIS A 357 5.84 28.20 3.13
N ASN A 358 7.04 28.65 3.49
CA ASN A 358 7.24 29.93 4.17
C ASN A 358 8.43 30.72 3.57
N LEU A 359 8.78 31.86 4.19
CA LEU A 359 9.90 32.70 3.76
C LEU A 359 11.28 31.99 3.77
N GLU A 360 11.45 30.92 4.54
CA GLU A 360 12.66 30.09 4.51
C GLU A 360 12.66 29.17 3.29
N SER A 361 11.51 28.59 2.90
CA SER A 361 11.33 27.80 1.67
C SER A 361 11.70 28.60 0.41
N ILE A 362 11.26 29.87 0.30
CA ILE A 362 11.70 30.78 -0.79
C ILE A 362 13.23 30.87 -0.85
N SER A 363 13.87 31.02 0.32
CA SER A 363 15.32 31.15 0.42
C SER A 363 16.04 29.84 0.09
N GLN A 364 15.43 28.69 0.38
CA GLN A 364 15.96 27.36 0.07
C GLN A 364 15.83 27.06 -1.43
N SER A 365 14.68 27.34 -2.05
CA SER A 365 14.48 27.14 -3.49
C SER A 365 15.37 27.99 -4.37
N LEU A 366 15.76 29.20 -3.96
CA LEU A 366 16.74 29.97 -4.71
C LEU A 366 18.14 29.32 -4.76
N ASN A 367 18.51 28.50 -3.76
CA ASN A 367 19.80 27.79 -3.76
C ASN A 367 19.81 26.54 -4.65
N ASN A 368 18.64 25.92 -4.84
CA ASN A 368 18.45 24.70 -5.64
C ASN A 368 17.77 24.97 -7.00
N ALA A 369 17.63 26.25 -7.39
CA ALA A 369 16.83 26.68 -8.51
C ALA A 369 17.29 26.14 -9.87
N ILE A 370 16.33 25.68 -10.67
CA ILE A 370 16.47 25.59 -12.13
C ILE A 370 15.92 26.92 -12.70
N PHE A 371 16.72 27.62 -13.51
CA PHE A 371 16.32 28.90 -14.10
C PHE A 371 15.82 28.73 -15.54
N MET A 372 14.75 29.47 -15.88
CA MET A 372 14.15 29.47 -17.21
C MET A 372 15.17 29.86 -18.29
N PRO A 373 15.25 29.14 -19.43
CA PRO A 373 16.12 29.50 -20.53
C PRO A 373 15.59 30.74 -21.29
N MET A 374 15.87 31.93 -20.76
CA MET A 374 15.50 33.22 -21.39
C MET A 374 16.33 33.47 -22.67
N ASP A 375 15.84 32.93 -23.78
CA ASP A 375 16.55 32.90 -25.07
C ASP A 375 16.72 34.29 -25.72
N SER A 376 17.97 34.65 -26.01
CA SER A 376 18.40 35.87 -26.72
C SER A 376 18.97 35.59 -28.13
N GLN A 377 18.97 34.34 -28.59
CA GLN A 377 19.75 33.86 -29.74
C GLN A 377 18.92 33.18 -30.85
N ASN A 378 17.83 32.45 -30.57
CA ASN A 378 17.07 31.80 -31.65
C ASN A 378 16.09 32.76 -32.36
N GLY A 379 16.50 33.24 -33.53
CA GLY A 379 15.72 34.13 -34.41
C GLY A 379 14.46 33.53 -35.08
N ASN A 380 13.71 32.65 -34.41
CA ASN A 380 12.38 32.18 -34.83
C ASN A 380 11.32 32.84 -33.94
N GLY A 381 10.78 33.98 -34.37
CA GLY A 381 10.02 34.87 -33.49
C GLY A 381 8.66 34.38 -32.99
N ALA A 382 8.64 33.94 -31.73
CA ALA A 382 7.58 34.17 -30.74
C ALA A 382 8.31 34.61 -29.43
N ASN A 383 7.87 35.56 -28.61
CA ASN A 383 6.53 36.10 -28.35
C ASN A 383 5.50 35.03 -27.93
N ALA A 384 5.96 33.96 -27.31
CA ALA A 384 5.14 33.14 -26.42
C ALA A 384 5.29 33.68 -25.00
N PHE A 385 4.19 33.74 -24.24
CA PHE A 385 4.28 33.69 -22.79
C PHE A 385 4.62 32.24 -22.42
N VAL A 386 5.54 32.03 -21.48
CA VAL A 386 5.56 30.75 -20.77
C VAL A 386 4.44 30.83 -19.73
N LEU A 387 3.65 29.76 -19.64
CA LEU A 387 2.49 29.63 -18.77
C LEU A 387 2.76 28.47 -17.81
N HIS A 388 2.92 28.83 -16.54
CA HIS A 388 3.09 27.89 -15.43
C HIS A 388 1.80 27.81 -14.62
N ALA A 389 1.63 26.72 -13.90
CA ALA A 389 0.36 26.38 -13.27
C ALA A 389 0.57 25.45 -12.06
N MET A 390 0.48 25.98 -10.84
CA MET A 390 0.46 25.13 -9.65
C MET A 390 -0.84 24.32 -9.59
N VAL A 391 -0.75 23.00 -9.44
CA VAL A 391 -1.91 22.09 -9.36
C VAL A 391 -2.08 21.48 -7.97
N ALA A 392 -3.30 21.05 -7.67
CA ALA A 392 -3.58 20.17 -6.54
C ALA A 392 -2.85 18.83 -6.71
N THR A 393 -2.18 18.36 -5.65
CA THR A 393 -1.62 17.01 -5.63
C THR A 393 -2.73 15.96 -5.50
N PRO A 394 -2.71 14.92 -6.33
CA PRO A 394 -2.44 14.93 -7.77
C PRO A 394 -3.74 15.16 -8.57
N GLU A 395 -3.64 15.73 -9.76
CA GLU A 395 -4.79 15.98 -10.66
C GLU A 395 -5.57 14.68 -10.95
N GLN A 396 -6.81 14.60 -10.47
CA GLN A 396 -7.64 13.39 -10.52
C GLN A 396 -8.42 13.22 -11.85
N LEU A 397 -9.01 12.04 -12.06
CA LEU A 397 -9.89 11.76 -13.20
C LEU A 397 -11.16 12.60 -13.16
N THR A 398 -11.46 13.30 -14.26
CA THR A 398 -12.70 14.06 -14.43
C THR A 398 -13.82 13.23 -15.08
N PRO A 399 -15.11 13.59 -14.86
CA PRO A 399 -16.28 13.03 -15.55
C PRO A 399 -16.15 12.95 -17.07
N ALA A 400 -15.49 13.93 -17.70
CA ALA A 400 -15.32 13.98 -19.15
C ALA A 400 -14.31 12.93 -19.65
N GLU A 401 -13.23 12.73 -18.90
CA GLU A 401 -12.21 11.72 -19.18
C GLU A 401 -12.76 10.32 -18.91
N VAL A 402 -13.43 10.10 -17.77
CA VAL A 402 -14.10 8.84 -17.44
C VAL A 402 -15.10 8.45 -18.53
N ALA A 403 -15.97 9.37 -18.97
CA ALA A 403 -16.90 9.13 -20.08
C ALA A 403 -16.17 8.77 -21.39
N SER A 404 -15.03 9.41 -21.68
CA SER A 404 -14.26 9.18 -22.90
C SER A 404 -13.53 7.83 -22.86
N LEU A 405 -12.89 7.49 -21.75
CA LEU A 405 -12.20 6.22 -21.50
C LEU A 405 -13.17 5.03 -21.56
N LEU A 406 -14.35 5.16 -20.95
CA LEU A 406 -15.40 4.13 -21.03
C LEU A 406 -15.94 3.93 -22.45
N ASN A 407 -16.02 4.99 -23.27
CA ASN A 407 -16.38 4.85 -24.68
C ASN A 407 -15.26 4.17 -25.46
N TYR A 408 -14.02 4.62 -25.29
CA TYR A 408 -12.84 4.08 -25.96
C TYR A 408 -12.66 2.58 -25.68
N GLY A 409 -12.83 2.13 -24.43
CA GLY A 409 -12.75 0.72 -24.06
C GLY A 409 -13.70 -0.19 -24.85
N SER A 410 -14.93 0.27 -25.11
CA SER A 410 -15.93 -0.45 -25.92
C SER A 410 -15.66 -0.38 -27.44
N GLU A 411 -14.66 0.40 -27.87
CA GLU A 411 -14.18 0.46 -29.26
C GLU A 411 -12.94 -0.41 -29.50
N VAL A 412 -12.28 -0.94 -28.46
CA VAL A 412 -11.04 -1.73 -28.57
C VAL A 412 -11.26 -3.06 -29.29
N THR A 413 -12.41 -3.72 -29.08
CA THR A 413 -12.69 -5.06 -29.62
C THR A 413 -14.10 -5.14 -30.23
N ALA A 414 -14.30 -6.04 -31.19
CA ALA A 414 -15.61 -6.27 -31.81
C ALA A 414 -16.62 -7.06 -30.93
N SER A 415 -16.29 -7.35 -29.67
CA SER A 415 -17.21 -7.91 -28.68
C SER A 415 -18.29 -6.89 -28.26
N ASN A 416 -19.36 -7.38 -27.64
CA ASN A 416 -20.49 -6.56 -27.17
C ASN A 416 -21.04 -7.08 -25.83
N ASP A 417 -20.28 -7.92 -25.14
CA ASP A 417 -20.64 -8.70 -23.94
C ASP A 417 -19.78 -8.36 -22.71
N ALA A 418 -19.04 -7.25 -22.74
CA ALA A 418 -18.24 -6.76 -21.61
C ALA A 418 -19.00 -5.81 -20.67
N ILE A 419 -18.49 -5.70 -19.44
CA ILE A 419 -18.69 -4.56 -18.55
C ILE A 419 -17.32 -3.92 -18.31
N ILE A 420 -17.26 -2.60 -18.39
CA ILE A 420 -16.07 -1.79 -18.15
C ILE A 420 -16.38 -0.84 -16.99
N ALA A 421 -15.56 -0.85 -15.94
CA ALA A 421 -15.69 0.02 -14.77
C ALA A 421 -14.38 0.80 -14.55
N ILE A 422 -14.50 2.06 -14.14
CA ILE A 422 -13.38 2.92 -13.72
C ILE A 422 -13.59 3.36 -12.27
N VAL A 423 -12.52 3.29 -11.48
CA VAL A 423 -12.47 3.73 -10.08
C VAL A 423 -11.30 4.68 -9.83
N ASP A 424 -11.40 5.53 -8.81
CA ASP A 424 -10.27 6.32 -8.29
C ASP A 424 -9.31 5.48 -7.42
N ARG A 425 -8.25 6.10 -6.91
CA ARG A 425 -7.26 5.47 -6.02
C ARG A 425 -7.82 5.02 -4.65
N ASN A 426 -9.02 5.47 -4.27
CA ASN A 426 -9.79 4.96 -3.12
C ASN A 426 -10.69 3.75 -3.47
N GLY A 427 -10.90 3.46 -4.75
CA GLY A 427 -11.84 2.44 -5.20
C GLY A 427 -13.30 2.93 -5.27
N ASN A 428 -13.56 4.24 -5.25
CA ASN A 428 -14.88 4.80 -5.53
C ASN A 428 -15.25 4.59 -7.00
N ILE A 429 -16.50 4.26 -7.28
CA ILE A 429 -16.96 4.04 -8.66
C ILE A 429 -17.14 5.39 -9.35
N LEU A 430 -16.31 5.66 -10.37
CA LEU A 430 -16.36 6.91 -11.13
C LEU A 430 -17.25 6.82 -12.35
N GLY A 431 -17.37 5.63 -12.95
CA GLY A 431 -18.21 5.39 -14.13
C GLY A 431 -18.19 3.92 -14.54
N VAL A 432 -19.28 3.47 -15.17
CA VAL A 432 -19.44 2.08 -15.65
C VAL A 432 -20.15 2.08 -17.01
N ARG A 433 -19.63 1.33 -17.98
CA ARG A 433 -20.34 0.95 -19.21
C ARG A 433 -20.68 -0.54 -19.18
N ALA A 434 -21.92 -0.88 -19.49
CA ALA A 434 -22.34 -2.25 -19.79
C ALA A 434 -22.73 -2.33 -21.27
N GLU A 435 -22.12 -3.26 -22.00
CA GLU A 435 -22.33 -3.40 -23.45
C GLU A 435 -23.66 -4.05 -23.81
N GLN A 436 -24.08 -3.96 -25.08
CA GLN A 436 -25.47 -4.26 -25.45
C GLN A 436 -25.89 -5.71 -25.19
N GLU A 437 -25.02 -6.71 -25.37
CA GLU A 437 -25.39 -8.10 -25.08
C GLU A 437 -25.48 -8.35 -23.57
N VAL A 438 -24.76 -7.60 -22.72
CA VAL A 438 -24.95 -7.63 -21.25
C VAL A 438 -26.32 -7.06 -20.89
N LEU A 439 -26.68 -5.90 -21.45
CA LEU A 439 -27.98 -5.26 -21.21
C LEU A 439 -29.16 -6.11 -21.73
N ASP A 440 -28.98 -6.82 -22.84
CA ASP A 440 -29.96 -7.76 -23.40
C ASP A 440 -30.07 -9.05 -22.55
N ASN A 441 -28.96 -9.55 -22.00
CA ASN A 441 -28.94 -10.73 -21.11
C ASN A 441 -29.67 -10.46 -19.77
N PHE A 442 -29.39 -9.32 -19.13
CA PHE A 442 -30.03 -8.91 -17.88
C PHE A 442 -31.31 -8.06 -18.09
N ALA A 443 -31.94 -8.17 -19.26
CA ALA A 443 -33.11 -7.36 -19.64
C ALA A 443 -34.35 -7.63 -18.75
N GLY A 444 -34.50 -6.81 -17.71
CA GLY A 444 -35.57 -6.92 -16.71
C GLY A 444 -35.11 -7.46 -15.34
N ASP A 445 -33.82 -7.72 -15.18
CA ASP A 445 -33.18 -8.05 -13.89
C ASP A 445 -32.07 -7.03 -13.56
N PRO A 446 -32.42 -5.85 -13.00
CA PRO A 446 -31.43 -4.85 -12.64
C PRO A 446 -30.54 -5.28 -11.46
N GLN A 447 -30.97 -6.23 -10.64
CA GLN A 447 -30.16 -6.73 -9.51
C GLN A 447 -29.12 -7.75 -9.97
N GLY A 448 -29.47 -8.61 -10.94
CA GLY A 448 -28.51 -9.42 -11.69
C GLY A 448 -27.48 -8.57 -12.44
N LEU A 449 -27.92 -7.50 -13.11
CA LEU A 449 -27.01 -6.54 -13.76
C LEU A 449 -26.08 -5.86 -12.75
N ALA A 450 -26.59 -5.40 -11.60
CA ALA A 450 -25.76 -4.79 -10.56
C ALA A 450 -24.70 -5.76 -10.02
N PHE A 451 -25.08 -7.02 -9.74
CA PHE A 451 -24.14 -8.08 -9.34
C PHE A 451 -23.08 -8.36 -10.41
N ALA A 452 -23.45 -8.35 -11.70
CA ALA A 452 -22.51 -8.47 -12.80
C ALA A 452 -21.53 -7.28 -12.86
N ILE A 453 -22.00 -6.05 -12.66
CA ILE A 453 -21.18 -4.83 -12.62
C ILE A 453 -20.16 -4.86 -11.49
N ASP A 454 -20.54 -5.34 -10.30
CA ASP A 454 -19.63 -5.54 -9.17
C ASP A 454 -18.42 -6.43 -9.53
N GLY A 455 -18.51 -7.26 -10.57
CA GLY A 455 -17.40 -8.05 -11.09
C GLY A 455 -16.33 -7.24 -11.83
N ALA A 456 -16.74 -6.21 -12.59
CA ALA A 456 -15.82 -5.25 -13.20
C ALA A 456 -15.21 -4.31 -12.15
N VAL A 457 -16.03 -3.87 -11.18
CA VAL A 457 -15.59 -3.00 -10.07
C VAL A 457 -14.53 -3.69 -9.21
N ALA A 458 -14.67 -4.99 -8.90
CA ALA A 458 -13.66 -5.75 -8.15
C ALA A 458 -12.28 -5.78 -8.87
N LYS A 459 -12.27 -5.91 -10.21
CA LYS A 459 -11.05 -5.81 -11.01
C LYS A 459 -10.44 -4.41 -11.01
N ALA A 460 -11.28 -3.38 -11.18
CA ALA A 460 -10.84 -1.98 -11.16
C ALA A 460 -10.22 -1.61 -9.80
N ARG A 461 -10.88 -2.02 -8.70
CA ARG A 461 -10.38 -1.87 -7.33
C ARG A 461 -9.07 -2.61 -7.09
N THR A 462 -8.90 -3.82 -7.62
CA THR A 462 -7.64 -4.55 -7.43
C THR A 462 -6.47 -3.77 -8.01
N ALA A 463 -6.63 -3.22 -9.21
CA ALA A 463 -5.62 -2.37 -9.81
C ALA A 463 -5.33 -1.10 -8.99
N ALA A 464 -6.39 -0.35 -8.64
CA ALA A 464 -6.29 0.95 -7.97
C ALA A 464 -5.81 0.88 -6.51
N LEU A 465 -6.16 -0.19 -5.79
CA LEU A 465 -5.87 -0.34 -4.36
C LEU A 465 -4.52 -1.02 -4.08
N PHE A 466 -4.01 -1.84 -5.00
CA PHE A 466 -2.70 -2.51 -4.87
C PHE A 466 -1.55 -1.73 -5.45
N SER A 467 -1.77 -1.02 -6.56
CA SER A 467 -0.70 -0.23 -7.17
C SER A 467 -0.29 0.92 -6.25
N ASN A 468 0.95 1.37 -6.42
CA ASN A 468 1.48 2.57 -5.81
C ASN A 468 2.20 3.39 -6.90
N GLY A 469 2.37 4.69 -6.67
CA GLY A 469 2.64 5.67 -7.71
C GLY A 469 2.41 7.07 -7.17
N ASP A 470 3.47 7.68 -6.69
CA ASP A 470 3.54 9.05 -6.22
C ASP A 470 4.99 9.52 -6.42
N PRO A 471 5.27 10.47 -7.32
CA PRO A 471 6.62 11.01 -7.53
C PRO A 471 7.10 11.81 -6.31
N ASN A 472 6.19 12.29 -5.46
CA ASN A 472 6.50 13.16 -4.33
C ASN A 472 6.93 12.38 -3.07
N ASN A 473 6.99 11.05 -3.15
CA ASN A 473 7.56 10.20 -2.12
C ASN A 473 9.06 9.97 -2.39
N GLY A 474 9.92 10.16 -1.39
CA GLY A 474 11.39 10.26 -1.50
C GLY A 474 12.21 9.06 -2.00
N ASP A 475 11.58 8.04 -2.60
CA ASP A 475 12.22 7.05 -3.49
C ASP A 475 11.79 7.16 -4.96
N GLY A 476 11.05 8.22 -5.30
CA GLY A 476 10.59 8.64 -6.63
C GLY A 476 9.49 7.76 -7.25
N GLY A 477 8.68 7.11 -6.42
CA GLY A 477 7.55 6.29 -6.86
C GLY A 477 7.92 4.85 -7.23
N THR A 478 7.08 4.15 -7.99
CA THR A 478 7.30 2.73 -8.34
C THR A 478 6.91 2.43 -9.78
N PHE A 479 7.91 2.07 -10.57
CA PHE A 479 7.83 1.81 -12.02
C PHE A 479 7.12 0.50 -12.43
N ALA A 480 6.12 0.06 -11.66
CA ALA A 480 5.51 -1.25 -11.90
C ALA A 480 4.03 -1.35 -11.49
N PRO A 481 3.10 -1.56 -12.43
CA PRO A 481 1.68 -1.67 -12.13
C PRO A 481 1.33 -3.01 -11.45
N LEU A 482 0.70 -2.96 -10.27
CA LEU A 482 0.22 -4.17 -9.58
C LEU A 482 -1.16 -4.55 -10.11
N THR A 483 -1.20 -5.13 -11.30
CA THR A 483 -2.43 -5.56 -11.97
C THR A 483 -3.11 -6.72 -11.24
N SER A 484 -4.40 -6.94 -11.52
CA SER A 484 -5.14 -8.15 -11.12
C SER A 484 -4.43 -9.48 -11.47
N ARG A 485 -3.70 -9.54 -12.59
CA ARG A 485 -2.86 -10.70 -12.96
C ARG A 485 -1.67 -10.84 -12.03
N LEU A 486 -0.98 -9.74 -11.74
CA LEU A 486 0.15 -9.75 -10.83
C LEU A 486 -0.28 -10.16 -9.42
N VAL A 487 -1.37 -9.58 -8.91
CA VAL A 487 -1.96 -9.94 -7.61
C VAL A 487 -2.30 -11.43 -7.59
N ARG A 488 -2.85 -12.01 -8.67
CA ARG A 488 -3.06 -13.47 -8.74
C ARG A 488 -1.77 -14.28 -8.72
N PHE A 489 -0.70 -13.77 -9.33
CA PHE A 489 0.61 -14.41 -9.35
C PHE A 489 1.21 -14.47 -7.93
N ILE A 490 1.00 -13.43 -7.10
CA ILE A 490 1.51 -13.32 -5.73
C ILE A 490 0.50 -13.64 -4.61
N SER A 491 -0.76 -13.98 -4.93
CA SER A 491 -1.77 -14.44 -3.97
C SER A 491 -1.89 -15.96 -3.89
N GLN A 492 -1.85 -16.64 -5.05
CA GLN A 492 -2.02 -18.09 -5.20
C GLN A 492 -3.07 -18.68 -4.24
N SER A 493 -4.19 -17.99 -4.12
CA SER A 493 -5.33 -18.44 -3.33
C SER A 493 -5.87 -19.77 -3.88
N THR A 494 -6.33 -20.62 -2.98
CA THR A 494 -7.18 -21.76 -3.35
C THR A 494 -8.62 -21.26 -3.35
N VAL A 495 -9.25 -21.23 -4.53
CA VAL A 495 -10.60 -20.70 -4.70
C VAL A 495 -11.47 -21.79 -5.31
N THR A 496 -12.55 -22.14 -4.62
CA THR A 496 -13.46 -23.21 -5.03
C THR A 496 -14.47 -22.74 -6.07
N GLU A 497 -14.98 -23.69 -6.85
CA GLU A 497 -16.11 -23.45 -7.75
C GLU A 497 -17.32 -22.88 -6.99
N ARG A 498 -17.53 -23.29 -5.74
CA ARG A 498 -18.66 -22.86 -4.93
C ARG A 498 -18.59 -21.40 -4.48
N GLU A 499 -17.40 -20.83 -4.41
CA GLU A 499 -17.18 -19.42 -4.10
C GLU A 499 -17.35 -18.54 -5.35
N VAL A 500 -16.87 -18.98 -6.52
CA VAL A 500 -17.03 -18.25 -7.79
C VAL A 500 -18.47 -18.30 -8.31
N ASN A 501 -19.10 -19.47 -8.28
CA ASN A 501 -20.50 -19.66 -8.69
C ASN A 501 -21.45 -19.35 -7.53
N SER A 502 -21.41 -18.10 -7.03
CA SER A 502 -22.26 -17.64 -5.93
C SER A 502 -22.51 -16.13 -5.96
N ASN A 503 -23.54 -15.68 -5.25
CA ASN A 503 -23.96 -14.29 -5.17
C ASN A 503 -24.01 -13.83 -3.70
N PRO A 504 -23.32 -12.74 -3.32
CA PRO A 504 -23.27 -12.28 -1.93
C PRO A 504 -24.54 -11.56 -1.47
N ASN A 505 -25.48 -11.30 -2.38
CA ASN A 505 -26.74 -10.62 -2.12
C ASN A 505 -27.91 -11.59 -1.84
N ASP A 506 -27.67 -12.91 -1.81
CA ASP A 506 -28.66 -13.92 -1.41
C ASP A 506 -28.62 -14.12 0.12
N ILE A 507 -29.73 -13.82 0.79
CA ILE A 507 -29.84 -13.77 2.25
C ILE A 507 -30.23 -15.11 2.91
N ASP A 508 -30.51 -16.20 2.18
CA ASP A 508 -30.77 -17.50 2.83
C ASP A 508 -29.42 -18.20 3.16
N PRO A 509 -29.07 -18.39 4.45
CA PRO A 509 -27.83 -19.08 4.82
C PRO A 509 -27.82 -20.55 4.36
N ASN A 510 -28.96 -21.12 3.99
CA ASN A 510 -29.07 -22.49 3.46
C ASN A 510 -29.15 -22.54 1.93
N SER A 511 -29.04 -21.39 1.26
CA SER A 511 -29.01 -21.32 -0.20
C SER A 511 -27.75 -21.99 -0.77
N THR A 512 -27.93 -22.60 -1.93
CA THR A 512 -26.84 -23.09 -2.79
C THR A 512 -26.28 -22.00 -3.71
N VAL A 513 -26.82 -20.78 -3.64
CA VAL A 513 -26.42 -19.59 -4.43
C VAL A 513 -25.74 -18.54 -3.55
N ARG A 514 -26.14 -18.35 -2.28
CA ARG A 514 -25.40 -17.49 -1.32
C ARG A 514 -23.92 -17.83 -1.27
N GLY A 515 -23.04 -16.83 -1.30
CA GLY A 515 -21.59 -16.97 -1.18
C GLY A 515 -20.86 -15.72 -1.68
N PRO A 516 -19.52 -15.70 -1.69
CA PRO A 516 -18.77 -14.48 -1.95
C PRO A 516 -18.86 -13.94 -3.39
N GLY A 517 -19.03 -14.83 -4.38
CA GLY A 517 -19.04 -14.49 -5.80
C GLY A 517 -17.70 -13.99 -6.32
N PHE A 518 -16.57 -14.51 -5.83
CA PHE A 518 -15.23 -13.98 -6.15
C PHE A 518 -14.94 -13.92 -7.67
N ILE A 519 -14.21 -12.88 -8.08
CA ILE A 519 -13.68 -12.73 -9.45
C ILE A 519 -12.26 -13.30 -9.47
N ALA A 520 -12.17 -14.63 -9.45
CA ALA A 520 -10.92 -15.37 -9.36
C ALA A 520 -10.96 -16.64 -10.22
N PRO A 521 -9.80 -17.16 -10.68
CA PRO A 521 -9.72 -18.46 -11.32
C PRO A 521 -9.98 -19.56 -10.28
N ILE A 522 -10.92 -20.46 -10.59
CA ILE A 522 -11.21 -21.65 -9.81
C ILE A 522 -9.96 -22.54 -9.81
N GLY A 523 -9.59 -23.11 -8.67
CA GLY A 523 -8.49 -24.07 -8.59
C GLY A 523 -7.80 -24.11 -7.23
N LEU A 524 -6.88 -25.06 -7.11
CA LEU A 524 -5.88 -25.02 -6.06
C LEU A 524 -4.80 -23.98 -6.39
N GLY A 525 -4.35 -23.27 -5.38
CA GLY A 525 -3.14 -22.46 -5.42
C GLY A 525 -2.10 -22.99 -4.43
N GLY A 526 -1.34 -22.09 -3.81
CA GLY A 526 -0.42 -22.39 -2.70
C GLY A 526 0.99 -22.86 -3.09
N HIS A 527 1.57 -22.29 -4.15
CA HIS A 527 2.94 -22.57 -4.61
C HIS A 527 3.59 -21.28 -5.11
N PHE A 528 4.86 -21.02 -4.75
CA PHE A 528 5.65 -19.92 -5.33
C PHE A 528 7.06 -20.36 -5.74
N PRO A 529 7.43 -20.33 -7.04
CA PRO A 529 6.62 -19.88 -8.17
C PRO A 529 5.36 -20.74 -8.42
N PRO A 530 4.38 -20.22 -9.17
CA PRO A 530 3.13 -20.94 -9.44
C PRO A 530 3.39 -22.26 -10.19
N ASP A 531 2.56 -23.26 -9.93
CA ASP A 531 2.60 -24.59 -10.57
C ASP A 531 3.94 -25.36 -10.42
N ILE A 532 4.85 -24.92 -9.52
CA ILE A 532 6.09 -25.63 -9.18
C ILE A 532 5.88 -26.50 -7.93
N PRO A 533 5.90 -27.85 -8.05
CA PRO A 533 5.67 -28.76 -6.93
C PRO A 533 6.63 -28.57 -5.77
N ASN A 534 6.11 -28.74 -4.55
CA ASN A 534 6.83 -28.69 -3.27
C ASN A 534 7.60 -27.38 -3.03
N THR A 535 7.01 -26.26 -3.46
CA THR A 535 7.48 -24.90 -3.15
C THR A 535 6.77 -24.31 -1.93
N PRO A 536 7.39 -23.33 -1.24
CA PRO A 536 6.71 -22.59 -0.18
C PRO A 536 5.46 -21.86 -0.66
N GLN A 537 4.61 -21.52 0.31
CA GLN A 537 3.41 -20.75 0.11
C GLN A 537 3.74 -19.29 -0.18
N VAL A 538 2.98 -18.68 -1.10
CA VAL A 538 3.13 -17.28 -1.47
C VAL A 538 2.60 -16.34 -0.38
N ASP A 539 2.78 -15.05 -0.59
CA ASP A 539 2.58 -14.02 0.43
C ASP A 539 1.09 -13.73 0.70
N LEU A 540 0.30 -13.37 -0.33
CA LEU A 540 -1.06 -12.81 -0.19
C LEU A 540 -2.19 -13.87 -0.32
N PHE A 541 -2.10 -14.97 0.42
CA PHE A 541 -3.11 -16.03 0.37
C PHE A 541 -4.52 -15.54 0.80
N ALA A 542 -5.55 -15.90 0.02
CA ALA A 542 -6.96 -15.55 0.23
C ALA A 542 -7.25 -14.03 0.23
N ILE A 543 -6.45 -13.24 -0.51
CA ILE A 543 -6.60 -11.79 -0.65
C ILE A 543 -7.99 -11.35 -1.14
N GLU A 544 -8.68 -12.21 -1.89
CA GLU A 544 -10.04 -12.04 -2.42
C GLU A 544 -11.08 -11.74 -1.32
N HIS A 545 -10.81 -12.18 -0.10
CA HIS A 545 -11.70 -12.01 1.06
C HIS A 545 -11.68 -10.57 1.61
N THR A 546 -10.62 -9.81 1.31
CA THR A 546 -10.37 -8.46 1.84
C THR A 546 -11.07 -7.35 1.05
N ASN A 547 -11.14 -6.15 1.62
CA ASN A 547 -11.77 -4.96 1.04
C ASN A 547 -13.25 -5.20 0.69
N ARG A 548 -13.93 -5.89 1.61
CA ARG A 548 -15.37 -6.23 1.58
C ARG A 548 -16.15 -5.57 2.71
N ASP A 549 -15.51 -4.67 3.45
CA ASP A 549 -16.12 -3.83 4.48
C ASP A 549 -17.13 -2.84 3.89
N SER A 550 -18.02 -2.32 4.73
CA SER A 550 -19.12 -1.45 4.34
C SER A 550 -19.51 -0.51 5.48
N ILE A 551 -20.16 0.61 5.15
CA ILE A 551 -20.83 1.49 6.13
C ILE A 551 -22.08 0.82 6.73
N ILE A 552 -22.62 -0.21 6.09
CA ILE A 552 -23.72 -1.05 6.59
C ILE A 552 -23.14 -2.41 6.98
N HIS A 553 -23.03 -2.64 8.29
CA HIS A 553 -22.55 -3.90 8.84
C HIS A 553 -23.69 -4.94 8.94
N PRO A 554 -23.45 -6.24 8.66
CA PRO A 554 -24.44 -7.34 8.66
C PRO A 554 -25.11 -7.74 10.00
N GLY A 555 -25.30 -6.80 10.92
CA GLY A 555 -26.00 -7.03 12.19
C GLY A 555 -25.41 -8.10 13.11
N ASP A 556 -26.29 -8.74 13.88
CA ASP A 556 -25.98 -9.86 14.78
C ASP A 556 -26.21 -11.22 14.07
N ASP A 557 -26.97 -11.27 12.98
CA ASP A 557 -27.21 -12.51 12.20
C ASP A 557 -26.10 -12.82 11.18
N GLY A 558 -25.30 -11.83 10.77
CA GLY A 558 -24.16 -11.98 9.86
C GLY A 558 -24.54 -12.01 8.38
N ILE A 559 -25.71 -11.46 8.01
CA ILE A 559 -26.24 -11.48 6.65
C ILE A 559 -26.69 -10.08 6.23
N LYS A 560 -25.92 -9.43 5.34
CA LYS A 560 -26.26 -8.08 4.84
C LYS A 560 -27.61 -8.11 4.09
N GLY A 561 -28.43 -7.08 4.27
CA GLY A 561 -29.75 -6.97 3.66
C GLY A 561 -30.89 -7.59 4.49
N THR A 562 -30.66 -7.88 5.78
CA THR A 562 -31.69 -8.34 6.72
C THR A 562 -32.30 -7.17 7.51
N ALA A 563 -32.84 -7.43 8.71
CA ALA A 563 -33.56 -6.44 9.51
C ALA A 563 -32.78 -5.93 10.73
N ASP A 564 -31.59 -6.49 10.98
CA ASP A 564 -30.64 -6.08 12.02
C ASP A 564 -29.32 -5.51 11.46
N ASP A 565 -29.23 -5.29 10.15
CA ASP A 565 -28.23 -4.41 9.51
C ASP A 565 -28.08 -3.09 10.31
N VAL A 566 -26.84 -2.69 10.60
CA VAL A 566 -26.54 -1.46 11.36
C VAL A 566 -25.68 -0.49 10.56
N THR A 567 -25.97 0.81 10.67
CA THR A 567 -25.15 1.86 10.06
C THR A 567 -24.01 2.24 11.00
N LEU A 568 -22.77 2.12 10.52
CA LEU A 568 -21.57 2.43 11.29
C LEU A 568 -21.36 3.95 11.46
N ARG A 569 -20.57 4.35 12.47
CA ARG A 569 -20.16 5.75 12.70
C ARG A 569 -19.28 6.33 11.57
N GLY A 570 -18.62 5.45 10.84
CA GLY A 570 -17.71 5.68 9.72
C GLY A 570 -17.20 4.33 9.21
N ARG A 571 -16.24 4.31 8.28
CA ARG A 571 -15.57 3.04 7.88
C ARG A 571 -15.01 2.33 9.11
N PHE A 572 -15.13 1.00 9.16
CA PHE A 572 -14.76 0.16 10.32
C PHE A 572 -15.42 0.55 11.66
N ASN A 573 -16.48 1.37 11.66
CA ASN A 573 -17.10 1.98 12.82
C ASN A 573 -16.19 2.91 13.65
N ILE A 574 -15.17 3.50 13.03
CA ILE A 574 -14.32 4.54 13.65
C ILE A 574 -15.16 5.68 14.25
N ASP A 575 -14.77 6.20 15.41
CA ASP A 575 -15.39 7.41 15.98
C ASP A 575 -14.92 8.69 15.24
N PRO A 576 -15.81 9.49 14.63
CA PRO A 576 -15.44 10.73 13.96
C PRO A 576 -14.79 11.77 14.86
N ALA A 577 -14.86 11.64 16.20
CA ALA A 577 -14.16 12.52 17.12
C ALA A 577 -12.62 12.38 17.08
N PHE A 578 -12.10 11.30 16.47
CA PHE A 578 -10.65 11.03 16.34
C PHE A 578 -10.14 11.06 14.89
N VAL A 579 -11.02 11.27 13.91
CA VAL A 579 -10.67 11.46 12.49
C VAL A 579 -10.41 12.95 12.25
N PRO A 580 -9.22 13.36 11.76
CA PRO A 580 -9.02 14.73 11.30
C PRO A 580 -9.89 15.03 10.08
N ALA A 581 -10.29 16.29 9.88
CA ALA A 581 -11.02 16.68 8.66
C ALA A 581 -10.18 16.36 7.41
N GLY A 582 -10.80 15.97 6.29
CA GLY A 582 -10.07 15.57 5.08
C GLY A 582 -9.33 14.23 5.17
N GLN A 583 -9.47 13.50 6.28
CA GLN A 583 -8.95 12.14 6.48
C GLN A 583 -10.09 11.09 6.47
N GLU A 584 -11.29 11.47 6.02
CA GLU A 584 -12.47 10.61 6.04
C GLU A 584 -12.33 9.44 5.04
N LEU A 585 -12.58 8.22 5.52
CA LEU A 585 -12.38 7.00 4.73
C LEU A 585 -13.66 6.54 4.02
N ALA A 586 -13.61 6.46 2.69
CA ALA A 586 -14.63 5.79 1.89
C ALA A 586 -14.56 4.26 2.06
N ALA A 587 -15.72 3.61 2.23
CA ALA A 587 -15.85 2.16 2.23
C ALA A 587 -15.98 1.62 0.79
N PRO A 588 -15.47 0.42 0.46
CA PRO A 588 -15.48 -0.17 -0.88
C PRO A 588 -16.86 -0.76 -1.22
N GLU A 589 -17.89 0.09 -1.21
CA GLU A 589 -19.29 -0.32 -1.37
C GLU A 589 -19.58 -1.01 -2.70
N ALA A 590 -20.59 -1.88 -2.70
CA ALA A 590 -21.07 -2.54 -3.91
C ALA A 590 -21.74 -1.54 -4.87
N TYR A 591 -21.62 -1.76 -6.18
CA TYR A 591 -22.33 -0.99 -7.20
C TYR A 591 -23.84 -1.00 -6.95
N GLY A 592 -24.41 -2.13 -6.51
CA GLY A 592 -25.83 -2.22 -6.13
C GLY A 592 -26.24 -1.25 -5.01
N PHE A 593 -25.34 -0.95 -4.07
CA PHE A 593 -25.55 0.03 -3.00
C PHE A 593 -25.42 1.45 -3.55
N VAL A 594 -24.31 1.74 -4.23
CA VAL A 594 -23.98 3.08 -4.80
C VAL A 594 -25.02 3.58 -5.80
N SER A 595 -25.57 2.68 -6.62
CA SER A 595 -26.65 2.99 -7.58
C SER A 595 -28.07 2.97 -6.98
N GLY A 596 -28.23 2.60 -5.70
CA GLY A 596 -29.54 2.43 -5.05
C GLY A 596 -30.38 1.24 -5.56
N ILE A 597 -29.90 0.47 -6.54
CA ILE A 597 -30.61 -0.68 -7.16
C ILE A 597 -30.80 -1.84 -6.17
N ASN A 598 -29.86 -2.00 -5.24
CA ASN A 598 -29.92 -2.95 -4.13
C ASN A 598 -29.17 -2.41 -2.90
N PRO A 599 -29.84 -1.70 -1.98
CA PRO A 599 -29.23 -1.20 -0.74
C PRO A 599 -28.66 -2.28 0.18
N GLY A 600 -29.07 -3.54 0.04
CA GLY A 600 -28.47 -4.68 0.75
C GLY A 600 -27.20 -5.25 0.09
N ALA A 601 -26.70 -4.65 -1.00
CA ALA A 601 -25.62 -5.24 -1.79
C ALA A 601 -24.28 -5.30 -1.04
N GLN A 602 -23.59 -6.43 -1.20
CA GLN A 602 -22.31 -6.73 -0.55
C GLN A 602 -21.18 -6.80 -1.58
N SER A 603 -20.08 -6.10 -1.29
CA SER A 603 -18.90 -6.02 -2.18
C SER A 603 -18.29 -7.41 -2.45
N ARG A 604 -17.90 -7.61 -3.72
CA ARG A 604 -17.20 -8.81 -4.23
C ARG A 604 -15.69 -8.81 -3.90
N GLY A 605 -15.17 -7.72 -3.31
CA GLY A 605 -13.81 -7.63 -2.78
C GLY A 605 -12.73 -7.48 -3.85
N ILE A 606 -11.58 -8.11 -3.61
CA ILE A 606 -10.43 -8.13 -4.53
C ILE A 606 -10.60 -9.25 -5.57
N ALA A 607 -10.20 -8.95 -6.80
CA ALA A 607 -10.31 -9.81 -7.98
C ALA A 607 -8.95 -10.27 -8.47
N THR A 608 -8.75 -11.59 -8.54
CA THR A 608 -7.51 -12.22 -8.99
C THR A 608 -7.69 -12.96 -10.32
N LEU A 609 -8.72 -12.62 -11.09
CA LEU A 609 -8.83 -12.96 -12.51
C LEU A 609 -8.42 -11.74 -13.36
N PRO A 610 -7.48 -11.86 -14.32
CA PRO A 610 -6.95 -10.74 -15.11
C PRO A 610 -8.03 -9.89 -15.82
N GLY A 611 -7.71 -8.61 -16.06
CA GLY A 611 -8.63 -7.62 -16.64
C GLY A 611 -8.80 -6.34 -15.79
N GLY A 612 -8.16 -6.27 -14.63
CA GLY A 612 -7.95 -5.05 -13.85
C GLY A 612 -6.53 -4.52 -13.99
N ILE A 613 -6.38 -3.27 -14.47
CA ILE A 613 -5.10 -2.58 -14.72
C ILE A 613 -5.17 -1.14 -14.15
N PRO A 614 -4.11 -0.63 -13.49
CA PRO A 614 -4.12 0.70 -12.89
C PRO A 614 -4.05 1.81 -13.93
N LEU A 615 -4.52 3.00 -13.56
CA LEU A 615 -4.44 4.22 -14.36
C LEU A 615 -3.40 5.13 -13.73
N PHE A 616 -2.30 5.34 -14.45
CA PHE A 616 -1.26 6.30 -14.10
C PHE A 616 -1.39 7.52 -15.02
N ARG A 617 -1.13 8.71 -14.46
CA ARG A 617 -1.04 9.99 -15.15
C ARG A 617 0.39 10.48 -15.12
N ASP A 618 0.81 11.07 -16.23
CA ASP A 618 2.05 11.81 -16.44
C ASP A 618 1.96 13.18 -15.76
N THR A 619 2.58 13.32 -14.58
CA THR A 619 2.59 14.56 -13.78
C THR A 619 3.88 15.38 -13.88
N ASP A 620 4.96 14.87 -14.48
CA ASP A 620 6.19 15.63 -14.73
C ASP A 620 6.40 16.08 -16.19
N LEU A 621 5.55 15.59 -17.12
CA LEU A 621 5.57 15.84 -18.56
C LEU A 621 6.75 15.17 -19.31
N ASP A 622 7.37 14.13 -18.76
CA ASP A 622 8.39 13.35 -19.46
C ASP A 622 7.81 12.39 -20.53
N GLY A 623 6.52 12.07 -20.44
CA GLY A 623 5.78 11.16 -21.33
C GLY A 623 5.43 9.79 -20.72
N ILE A 624 5.70 9.58 -19.43
CA ILE A 624 5.47 8.34 -18.65
C ILE A 624 4.50 8.63 -17.50
N GLY A 625 3.59 7.71 -17.21
CA GLY A 625 2.76 7.82 -16.00
C GLY A 625 3.53 7.46 -14.72
N ASP A 626 3.74 8.46 -13.87
CA ASP A 626 4.42 8.42 -12.57
C ASP A 626 3.42 8.38 -11.40
N THR A 627 2.33 9.15 -11.50
CA THR A 627 1.30 9.28 -10.48
C THR A 627 0.14 8.30 -10.69
N LEU A 628 -0.21 7.53 -9.66
CA LEU A 628 -1.40 6.67 -9.66
C LEU A 628 -2.69 7.47 -9.37
N ILE A 629 -3.61 7.50 -10.34
CA ILE A 629 -4.90 8.22 -10.27
C ILE A 629 -6.13 7.29 -10.19
N GLY A 630 -5.97 5.99 -10.39
CA GLY A 630 -7.08 5.03 -10.23
C GLY A 630 -6.86 3.68 -10.90
N GLY A 631 -7.94 3.08 -11.38
CA GLY A 631 -7.89 1.78 -12.05
C GLY A 631 -9.09 1.50 -12.96
N VAL A 632 -8.85 0.75 -14.02
CA VAL A 632 -9.87 0.21 -14.93
C VAL A 632 -10.03 -1.29 -14.71
N GLY A 633 -11.27 -1.77 -14.74
CA GLY A 633 -11.62 -3.18 -14.65
C GLY A 633 -12.59 -3.60 -15.75
N VAL A 634 -12.25 -4.66 -16.48
CA VAL A 634 -13.07 -5.21 -17.57
C VAL A 634 -13.47 -6.63 -17.22
N PHE A 635 -14.76 -6.94 -17.35
CA PHE A 635 -15.32 -8.24 -16.98
C PHE A 635 -16.34 -8.75 -18.01
N PHE A 636 -16.25 -10.03 -18.38
CA PHE A 636 -17.27 -10.72 -19.18
C PHE A 636 -18.18 -11.56 -18.27
N PRO A 637 -19.35 -11.04 -17.83
CA PRO A 637 -20.20 -11.69 -16.84
C PRO A 637 -20.92 -12.95 -17.34
N GLY A 638 -21.02 -13.13 -18.66
CA GLY A 638 -21.89 -14.15 -19.25
C GLY A 638 -23.37 -13.94 -18.87
N PRO A 639 -24.18 -15.01 -18.90
CA PRO A 639 -25.61 -14.94 -18.58
C PRO A 639 -25.92 -14.92 -17.08
N ASP A 640 -24.97 -15.29 -16.21
CA ASP A 640 -25.21 -15.50 -14.77
C ASP A 640 -24.43 -14.53 -13.84
N GLY A 641 -23.48 -13.74 -14.37
CA GLY A 641 -22.66 -12.80 -13.57
C GLY A 641 -21.46 -13.44 -12.85
N TYR A 642 -21.18 -14.72 -13.09
CA TYR A 642 -20.10 -15.48 -12.47
C TYR A 642 -18.82 -15.50 -13.32
N ALA A 643 -17.66 -15.39 -12.67
CA ALA A 643 -16.36 -15.41 -13.35
C ALA A 643 -15.99 -16.78 -13.98
N SER A 644 -16.81 -17.81 -13.75
CA SER A 644 -16.72 -19.11 -14.43
C SER A 644 -16.97 -19.03 -15.94
N PHE A 645 -17.77 -18.05 -16.41
CA PHE A 645 -17.96 -17.79 -17.84
C PHE A 645 -16.67 -17.26 -18.48
N GLU A 646 -16.12 -16.18 -17.92
CA GLU A 646 -14.93 -15.51 -18.45
C GLU A 646 -13.70 -16.42 -18.52
N GLN A 647 -13.44 -17.18 -17.45
CA GLN A 647 -12.33 -18.14 -17.38
C GLN A 647 -12.60 -19.44 -18.18
N GLY A 648 -13.73 -19.55 -18.88
CA GLY A 648 -14.08 -20.71 -19.70
C GLY A 648 -14.17 -22.02 -18.90
N PHE A 649 -14.69 -21.97 -17.67
CA PHE A 649 -14.70 -23.12 -16.75
C PHE A 649 -15.67 -24.22 -17.19
N VAL A 650 -15.21 -25.47 -17.18
CA VAL A 650 -16.02 -26.65 -17.46
C VAL A 650 -15.81 -27.72 -16.36
N PRO A 651 -16.82 -27.99 -15.51
CA PRO A 651 -16.72 -28.96 -14.41
C PRO A 651 -16.27 -30.35 -14.87
N GLY A 652 -15.38 -30.97 -14.11
CA GLY A 652 -14.90 -32.33 -14.33
C GLY A 652 -13.95 -32.50 -15.53
N VAL A 653 -13.52 -31.41 -16.17
CA VAL A 653 -12.47 -31.45 -17.21
C VAL A 653 -11.07 -31.43 -16.60
N GLY A 654 -10.91 -30.83 -15.41
CA GLY A 654 -9.60 -30.72 -14.73
C GLY A 654 -8.68 -29.71 -15.41
N GLN A 655 -9.22 -28.55 -15.81
CA GLN A 655 -8.43 -27.43 -16.33
C GLN A 655 -7.44 -26.91 -15.27
N THR A 656 -6.29 -26.41 -15.70
CA THR A 656 -5.31 -25.79 -14.79
C THR A 656 -5.71 -24.35 -14.42
N THR A 657 -5.06 -23.80 -13.39
CA THR A 657 -5.14 -22.37 -13.07
C THR A 657 -4.63 -21.52 -14.24
N GLU A 658 -3.54 -21.91 -14.88
CA GLU A 658 -2.97 -21.25 -16.07
C GLU A 658 -3.94 -21.22 -17.26
N GLU A 659 -4.64 -22.32 -17.55
CA GLU A 659 -5.66 -22.36 -18.61
C GLU A 659 -6.85 -21.43 -18.32
N ARG A 660 -7.18 -21.20 -17.04
CA ARG A 660 -8.25 -20.31 -16.59
C ARG A 660 -7.82 -18.84 -16.62
N THR A 661 -6.60 -18.50 -16.19
CA THR A 661 -6.06 -17.12 -16.26
C THR A 661 -5.65 -16.68 -17.66
N ASN A 662 -5.56 -17.61 -18.61
CA ASN A 662 -5.26 -17.35 -20.02
C ASN A 662 -6.42 -17.76 -20.96
N ALA A 663 -7.64 -17.87 -20.43
CA ALA A 663 -8.83 -18.12 -21.23
C ALA A 663 -9.13 -16.93 -22.19
N PRO A 664 -9.75 -17.17 -23.37
CA PRO A 664 -9.89 -16.11 -24.38
C PRO A 664 -10.57 -14.82 -23.90
N LYS A 665 -11.62 -14.91 -23.07
CA LYS A 665 -12.29 -13.72 -22.52
C LYS A 665 -11.49 -13.02 -21.41
N VAL A 666 -10.66 -13.75 -20.66
CA VAL A 666 -9.73 -13.15 -19.68
C VAL A 666 -8.64 -12.33 -20.40
N LEU A 667 -8.09 -12.86 -21.51
CA LEU A 667 -7.11 -12.13 -22.33
C LEU A 667 -7.74 -10.95 -23.08
N GLU A 668 -9.00 -11.07 -23.54
CA GLU A 668 -9.74 -9.95 -24.12
C GLU A 668 -10.02 -8.84 -23.10
N ALA A 669 -10.33 -9.19 -21.85
CA ALA A 669 -10.53 -8.23 -20.76
C ALA A 669 -9.24 -7.47 -20.42
N GLU A 670 -8.11 -8.18 -20.35
CA GLU A 670 -6.78 -7.59 -20.12
C GLU A 670 -6.34 -6.67 -21.28
N LEU A 671 -6.65 -7.03 -22.53
CA LEU A 671 -6.43 -6.17 -23.70
C LEU A 671 -7.24 -4.86 -23.61
N ILE A 672 -8.54 -4.93 -23.32
CA ILE A 672 -9.40 -3.74 -23.22
C ILE A 672 -8.91 -2.83 -22.09
N ALA A 673 -8.58 -3.40 -20.93
CA ALA A 673 -8.05 -2.65 -19.79
C ALA A 673 -6.69 -1.98 -20.13
N LEU A 674 -5.80 -2.65 -20.87
CA LEU A 674 -4.49 -2.10 -21.23
C LEU A 674 -4.61 -0.92 -22.20
N ALA A 675 -5.56 -0.99 -23.14
CA ALA A 675 -5.85 0.12 -24.04
C ALA A 675 -6.39 1.35 -23.29
N VAL A 676 -7.33 1.14 -22.35
CA VAL A 676 -7.87 2.22 -21.50
C VAL A 676 -6.79 2.83 -20.60
N ALA A 677 -5.81 2.04 -20.16
CA ALA A 677 -4.61 2.51 -19.46
C ALA A 677 -3.50 3.10 -20.39
N GLY A 678 -3.85 3.48 -21.62
CA GLY A 678 -2.96 4.18 -22.57
C GLY A 678 -1.96 3.30 -23.32
N GLY A 679 -1.82 2.03 -22.96
CA GLY A 679 -0.64 1.24 -23.32
C GLY A 679 0.57 1.70 -22.52
N SER A 680 1.76 1.74 -23.14
CA SER A 680 2.97 2.24 -22.49
C SER A 680 3.99 2.78 -23.50
N THR A 681 4.60 3.92 -23.19
CA THR A 681 5.64 4.57 -24.01
C THR A 681 6.94 3.78 -23.97
N GLN A 682 7.44 3.51 -22.77
CA GLN A 682 8.71 2.79 -22.55
C GLN A 682 8.72 1.38 -23.15
N ALA A 683 7.55 0.71 -23.21
CA ALA A 683 7.41 -0.59 -23.86
C ALA A 683 7.88 -0.60 -25.33
N ALA A 684 7.72 0.54 -26.03
CA ALA A 684 8.14 0.69 -27.42
C ALA A 684 9.67 0.70 -27.60
N GLU A 685 10.42 1.10 -26.55
CA GLU A 685 11.88 1.10 -26.56
C GLU A 685 12.46 -0.27 -26.20
N PHE A 686 11.88 -0.91 -25.17
CA PHE A 686 12.41 -2.16 -24.59
C PHE A 686 12.22 -3.38 -25.52
N ALA A 687 11.16 -3.41 -26.33
CA ALA A 687 10.76 -4.60 -27.09
C ALA A 687 11.36 -4.72 -28.51
N HIS A 688 12.09 -3.70 -29.00
CA HIS A 688 12.37 -3.48 -30.44
C HIS A 688 11.11 -3.33 -31.33
N GLU A 689 9.93 -3.19 -30.73
CA GLU A 689 8.65 -2.98 -31.43
C GLU A 689 8.12 -1.57 -31.13
N PRO A 690 8.31 -0.58 -32.04
CA PRO A 690 7.77 0.78 -31.92
C PRO A 690 6.23 0.85 -31.92
N LEU A 691 5.57 -0.30 -31.89
CA LEU A 691 4.13 -0.49 -32.01
C LEU A 691 3.42 -0.62 -30.67
N ALA A 692 4.12 -0.69 -29.52
CA ALA A 692 3.46 -0.80 -28.22
C ALA A 692 2.52 0.38 -27.91
N LYS A 693 3.01 1.63 -27.90
CA LYS A 693 2.15 2.82 -27.78
C LYS A 693 1.29 3.05 -29.04
N THR A 694 1.77 2.70 -30.24
CA THR A 694 1.02 2.99 -31.49
C THR A 694 -0.07 1.98 -31.85
N ALA A 695 -0.14 0.81 -31.20
CA ALA A 695 -1.32 -0.05 -31.20
C ALA A 695 -2.50 0.59 -30.44
N PHE A 696 -2.20 1.44 -29.44
CA PHE A 696 -3.17 2.16 -28.61
C PHE A 696 -3.17 3.68 -28.89
N ALA A 697 -2.63 4.12 -30.04
CA ALA A 697 -2.63 5.52 -30.49
C ALA A 697 -4.03 5.99 -30.90
N GLY A 698 -4.86 6.18 -29.88
CA GLY A 698 -6.27 6.54 -29.95
C GLY A 698 -6.93 6.70 -28.58
N ASN A 699 -6.23 6.44 -27.46
CA ASN A 699 -6.72 6.78 -26.13
C ASN A 699 -7.09 8.28 -26.07
N PRO A 700 -8.28 8.64 -25.56
CA PRO A 700 -8.74 10.03 -25.53
C PRO A 700 -8.08 10.92 -24.48
N VAL A 701 -7.33 10.35 -23.53
CA VAL A 701 -6.60 11.06 -22.47
C VAL A 701 -5.10 10.88 -22.76
N SER A 702 -4.42 11.96 -23.16
CA SER A 702 -3.07 11.89 -23.75
C SER A 702 -1.93 11.69 -22.76
N ASP A 703 -2.22 12.00 -21.50
CA ASP A 703 -1.40 12.00 -20.29
C ASP A 703 -1.52 10.71 -19.48
N ILE A 704 -2.34 9.74 -19.91
CA ILE A 704 -2.37 8.40 -19.32
C ILE A 704 -1.40 7.48 -20.08
N ASP A 705 -0.41 6.94 -19.37
CA ASP A 705 0.57 5.97 -19.86
C ASP A 705 0.93 4.99 -18.73
N LEU A 706 0.90 3.68 -18.99
CA LEU A 706 1.22 2.70 -17.96
C LEU A 706 2.75 2.60 -17.76
N PRO A 707 3.31 2.81 -16.56
CA PRO A 707 4.75 2.69 -16.32
C PRO A 707 5.26 1.28 -16.65
N PHE A 708 6.43 1.22 -17.27
CA PHE A 708 7.05 -0.04 -17.69
C PHE A 708 8.23 -0.38 -16.80
N GLY A 709 8.29 -1.62 -16.32
CA GLY A 709 9.40 -2.04 -15.50
C GLY A 709 9.49 -3.54 -15.28
N ARG A 710 10.56 -3.95 -14.60
CA ARG A 710 10.78 -5.34 -14.21
C ARG A 710 10.45 -5.55 -12.74
N LEU A 711 9.35 -6.25 -12.46
CA LEU A 711 9.12 -6.83 -11.14
C LEU A 711 9.81 -8.20 -11.00
N ASP A 712 10.60 -8.36 -9.94
CA ASP A 712 10.98 -9.67 -9.40
C ASP A 712 10.61 -9.75 -7.92
N LEU A 713 9.89 -10.80 -7.51
CA LEU A 713 9.72 -11.13 -6.08
C LEU A 713 10.66 -12.28 -5.73
N VAL A 714 11.56 -12.08 -4.76
CA VAL A 714 12.61 -13.05 -4.36
C VAL A 714 13.49 -13.52 -5.56
N GLY A 715 13.63 -12.66 -6.59
CA GLY A 715 14.39 -12.96 -7.81
C GLY A 715 13.64 -13.77 -8.87
N ILE A 716 12.34 -13.98 -8.71
CA ILE A 716 11.43 -14.57 -9.70
C ILE A 716 10.72 -13.44 -10.43
N GLN A 717 10.93 -13.33 -11.74
CA GLN A 717 10.24 -12.32 -12.56
C GLN A 717 8.73 -12.61 -12.63
N LEU A 718 7.91 -11.57 -12.47
CA LEU A 718 6.45 -11.72 -12.33
C LEU A 718 5.68 -11.54 -13.65
N ALA A 719 4.48 -12.11 -13.72
CA ALA A 719 3.53 -11.87 -14.81
C ALA A 719 2.65 -10.66 -14.49
N ALA A 720 3.11 -9.47 -14.88
CA ALA A 720 2.36 -8.23 -14.71
C ALA A 720 1.23 -8.07 -15.74
N LEU A 721 1.46 -8.50 -16.99
CA LEU A 721 0.52 -8.39 -18.10
C LEU A 721 0.71 -9.59 -19.04
N GLY A 722 -0.39 -10.19 -19.48
CA GLY A 722 -0.43 -11.29 -20.45
C GLY A 722 0.08 -12.64 -19.90
N PRO A 723 0.08 -13.70 -20.73
CA PRO A 723 0.34 -15.07 -20.27
C PRO A 723 1.72 -15.27 -19.65
N THR A 724 2.77 -14.78 -20.32
CA THR A 724 4.17 -15.05 -19.92
C THR A 724 4.76 -13.96 -19.02
N ALA A 725 5.55 -14.35 -18.02
CA ALA A 725 6.23 -13.41 -17.12
C ALA A 725 7.18 -12.43 -17.85
N GLY A 726 7.31 -11.22 -17.30
CA GLY A 726 8.15 -10.16 -17.87
C GLY A 726 7.62 -9.56 -19.18
N CYS A 727 8.54 -9.06 -20.02
CA CYS A 727 8.19 -8.38 -21.26
C CYS A 727 7.52 -9.28 -22.32
N VAL A 728 7.61 -10.61 -22.18
CA VAL A 728 7.04 -11.55 -23.16
C VAL A 728 5.52 -11.53 -23.13
N GLY A 729 4.88 -11.54 -21.95
CA GLY A 729 3.41 -11.43 -21.85
C GLY A 729 2.88 -10.10 -22.37
N ILE A 730 3.67 -9.03 -22.26
CA ILE A 730 3.36 -7.72 -22.85
C ILE A 730 3.41 -7.80 -24.39
N MET A 731 4.43 -8.44 -24.96
CA MET A 731 4.49 -8.71 -26.41
C MET A 731 3.32 -9.58 -26.89
N GLU A 732 2.95 -10.61 -26.14
CA GLU A 732 1.79 -11.47 -26.43
C GLU A 732 0.46 -10.67 -26.40
N THR A 733 0.33 -9.72 -25.47
CA THR A 733 -0.85 -8.84 -25.35
C THR A 733 -0.91 -7.81 -26.48
N VAL A 734 0.24 -7.26 -26.92
CA VAL A 734 0.32 -6.37 -28.09
C VAL A 734 0.08 -7.14 -29.40
N GLU A 735 0.56 -8.38 -29.53
CA GLU A 735 0.21 -9.23 -30.68
C GLU A 735 -1.30 -9.56 -30.70
N LEU A 736 -1.92 -9.79 -29.53
CA LEU A 736 -3.37 -9.94 -29.42
C LEU A 736 -4.11 -8.66 -29.87
N ALA A 737 -3.65 -7.49 -29.45
CA ALA A 737 -4.19 -6.19 -29.90
C ALA A 737 -4.17 -6.06 -31.43
N LEU A 738 -3.00 -6.27 -32.04
CA LEU A 738 -2.79 -6.12 -33.48
C LEU A 738 -3.58 -7.14 -34.35
N ASN A 739 -4.00 -8.26 -33.77
CA ASN A 739 -4.83 -9.27 -34.44
C ASN A 739 -6.33 -9.16 -34.11
N THR A 740 -6.73 -8.32 -33.16
CA THR A 740 -8.13 -8.16 -32.75
C THR A 740 -8.82 -7.07 -33.59
N PRO A 741 -9.98 -7.35 -34.23
CA PRO A 741 -10.73 -6.32 -34.94
C PRO A 741 -11.34 -5.30 -33.96
N PRO A 742 -11.20 -3.98 -34.19
CA PRO A 742 -11.81 -2.96 -33.35
C PRO A 742 -13.34 -2.97 -33.46
N GLY A 743 -13.99 -2.48 -32.40
CA GLY A 743 -15.43 -2.41 -32.23
C GLY A 743 -16.05 -1.07 -32.62
N VAL A 744 -17.15 -0.75 -31.94
CA VAL A 744 -17.87 0.53 -31.93
C VAL A 744 -18.53 0.66 -30.55
N SER A 745 -18.55 1.86 -29.96
CA SER A 745 -19.09 2.04 -28.59
C SER A 745 -20.50 1.47 -28.47
N SER A 746 -20.69 0.56 -27.51
CA SER A 746 -21.84 -0.31 -27.37
C SER A 746 -22.56 -0.15 -26.02
N GLY A 747 -23.81 -0.61 -25.97
CA GLY A 747 -24.66 -0.59 -24.78
C GLY A 747 -24.89 0.82 -24.22
N ALA A 748 -24.68 0.98 -22.91
CA ALA A 748 -24.91 2.24 -22.21
C ALA A 748 -24.03 2.41 -20.96
N ASP A 749 -23.69 3.66 -20.66
CA ASP A 749 -23.20 4.07 -19.34
C ASP A 749 -24.29 3.87 -18.27
N GLN A 750 -23.87 3.52 -17.06
CA GLN A 750 -24.74 3.14 -15.94
C GLN A 750 -24.69 4.19 -14.82
N ILE A 751 -25.69 4.16 -13.92
CA ILE A 751 -25.86 5.16 -12.87
C ILE A 751 -24.86 4.92 -11.72
N VAL A 752 -24.05 5.92 -11.41
CA VAL A 752 -23.07 5.89 -10.30
C VAL A 752 -23.47 6.77 -9.11
N SER A 753 -24.57 7.51 -9.20
CA SER A 753 -25.38 7.91 -8.03
C SER A 753 -26.81 8.29 -8.43
N ASP A 754 -27.79 7.86 -7.62
CA ASP A 754 -29.20 8.32 -7.65
C ASP A 754 -29.64 8.93 -6.29
N THR A 755 -28.89 8.68 -5.21
CA THR A 755 -29.04 9.27 -3.86
C THR A 755 -27.72 9.18 -3.10
N GLY A 756 -27.43 10.15 -2.23
CA GLY A 756 -26.36 10.03 -1.23
C GLY A 756 -24.94 10.30 -1.72
N ASP A 757 -24.68 11.49 -2.28
CA ASP A 757 -23.33 12.05 -2.14
C ASP A 757 -23.00 12.21 -0.65
N LEU A 758 -21.72 12.05 -0.29
CA LEU A 758 -21.20 12.62 0.94
C LEU A 758 -21.25 14.14 0.77
N ASN A 759 -21.82 14.86 1.73
CA ASN A 759 -21.58 16.30 1.81
C ASN A 759 -20.09 16.56 2.11
N ASN A 760 -19.64 17.81 1.97
CA ASN A 760 -18.25 18.25 2.09
C ASN A 760 -17.57 17.98 3.47
N ASN A 761 -18.23 17.25 4.37
CA ASN A 761 -17.79 16.86 5.70
C ASN A 761 -17.80 15.31 5.89
N GLY A 762 -17.84 14.53 4.81
CA GLY A 762 -17.83 13.06 4.87
C GLY A 762 -19.11 12.41 5.41
N VAL A 763 -20.21 13.16 5.54
CA VAL A 763 -21.50 12.66 6.03
C VAL A 763 -22.48 12.54 4.86
N PHE A 764 -23.19 11.42 4.78
CA PHE A 764 -24.23 11.19 3.77
C PHE A 764 -25.33 12.27 3.83
N ASP A 765 -25.59 12.98 2.73
CA ASP A 765 -26.90 13.60 2.50
C ASP A 765 -27.82 12.55 1.87
N THR A 766 -28.25 11.57 2.67
CA THR A 766 -28.79 10.30 2.17
C THR A 766 -30.00 10.47 1.25
N GLY A 767 -30.88 11.43 1.52
CA GLY A 767 -32.27 11.45 1.03
C GLY A 767 -33.14 10.28 1.54
N ILE A 768 -32.54 9.34 2.28
CA ILE A 768 -33.19 8.23 2.98
C ILE A 768 -33.79 8.80 4.27
N ASP A 769 -35.07 8.53 4.51
CA ASP A 769 -35.70 8.87 5.79
C ASP A 769 -35.01 8.07 6.91
N ILE A 770 -34.38 8.77 7.84
CA ILE A 770 -33.65 8.16 8.97
C ILE A 770 -34.62 7.41 9.91
N GLU A 771 -35.93 7.67 9.83
CA GLU A 771 -36.98 6.91 10.52
C GLU A 771 -37.53 5.71 9.70
N ASP A 772 -37.19 5.56 8.40
CA ASP A 772 -37.68 4.47 7.52
C ASP A 772 -36.71 4.14 6.35
N PRO A 773 -35.61 3.40 6.62
CA PRO A 773 -34.52 3.19 5.65
C PRO A 773 -34.86 2.32 4.42
N MET A 774 -36.10 1.83 4.28
CA MET A 774 -36.55 1.06 3.09
C MET A 774 -37.49 1.83 2.15
N ASN A 775 -37.68 3.14 2.37
CA ASN A 775 -38.77 3.90 1.74
C ASN A 775 -38.28 4.83 0.60
N LEU A 776 -38.05 4.26 -0.59
CA LEU A 776 -37.52 4.95 -1.77
C LEU A 776 -38.51 5.97 -2.38
N GLY A 777 -38.52 7.19 -1.84
CA GLY A 777 -39.51 8.24 -2.07
C GLY A 777 -39.33 9.11 -3.32
N ASN A 778 -39.51 8.55 -4.53
CA ASN A 778 -39.72 9.31 -5.78
C ASN A 778 -38.62 10.34 -6.13
N PHE A 779 -37.50 9.85 -6.66
CA PHE A 779 -36.37 10.62 -7.19
C PHE A 779 -36.78 11.64 -8.28
N THR A 780 -36.15 12.82 -8.28
CA THR A 780 -36.34 13.86 -9.32
C THR A 780 -35.06 14.67 -9.64
N ALA A 781 -33.88 14.08 -9.44
CA ALA A 781 -32.62 14.60 -9.98
C ALA A 781 -32.36 14.03 -11.40
N ASP A 782 -31.36 14.57 -12.10
CA ASP A 782 -30.81 13.97 -13.31
C ASP A 782 -29.77 12.92 -12.86
N PRO A 783 -29.85 11.64 -13.29
CA PRO A 783 -28.99 10.57 -12.76
C PRO A 783 -27.52 10.81 -13.12
N GLN A 784 -26.60 10.68 -12.15
CA GLN A 784 -25.17 10.83 -12.41
C GLN A 784 -24.62 9.55 -13.05
N LEU A 785 -24.03 9.67 -14.25
CA LEU A 785 -23.35 8.59 -14.97
C LEU A 785 -21.83 8.58 -14.74
N TYR A 786 -21.27 9.71 -14.30
CA TYR A 786 -19.83 9.89 -14.08
C TYR A 786 -19.57 10.79 -12.85
N ARG A 787 -18.44 10.58 -12.14
CA ARG A 787 -18.00 11.37 -10.96
C ARG A 787 -16.53 11.77 -11.08
N ASN A 788 -16.11 12.78 -10.32
CA ASN A 788 -14.68 13.11 -10.13
C ASN A 788 -13.99 12.01 -9.32
N GLY A 789 -12.72 11.72 -9.62
CA GLY A 789 -11.84 10.97 -8.72
C GLY A 789 -11.47 11.78 -7.48
N LEU A 790 -11.13 11.09 -6.38
CA LEU A 790 -10.76 11.68 -5.11
C LEU A 790 -9.41 11.16 -4.62
N ASN A 791 -8.61 12.05 -4.03
CA ASN A 791 -7.35 11.74 -3.38
C ASN A 791 -7.51 10.73 -2.22
N VAL A 792 -6.48 9.92 -1.98
CA VAL A 792 -6.43 9.01 -0.83
C VAL A 792 -5.82 9.76 0.36
N PRO A 793 -6.46 9.74 1.55
CA PRO A 793 -5.91 10.39 2.73
C PRO A 793 -4.63 9.70 3.25
N GLU A 794 -3.73 10.49 3.83
CA GLU A 794 -2.39 10.08 4.25
C GLU A 794 -2.03 10.64 5.64
N GLY A 795 -1.14 9.96 6.36
CA GLY A 795 -0.82 10.27 7.76
C GLY A 795 -1.82 9.62 8.72
N TYR A 796 -2.18 10.33 9.79
CA TYR A 796 -3.13 9.83 10.80
C TYR A 796 -4.58 9.87 10.30
N LEU A 797 -5.04 8.74 9.75
CA LEU A 797 -6.44 8.47 9.43
C LEU A 797 -7.31 8.43 10.70
N VAL A 798 -6.75 7.91 11.81
CA VAL A 798 -7.33 8.00 13.15
C VAL A 798 -6.24 8.40 14.13
N THR A 799 -6.47 9.49 14.87
CA THR A 799 -5.52 10.01 15.85
C THR A 799 -5.41 9.10 17.09
N PRO A 800 -4.19 8.91 17.65
CA PRO A 800 -3.98 8.06 18.82
C PRO A 800 -4.81 8.49 20.04
N HIS A 801 -5.66 7.60 20.52
CA HIS A 801 -6.47 7.82 21.71
C HIS A 801 -6.42 6.65 22.70
N ALA A 802 -6.98 6.85 23.90
CA ALA A 802 -7.00 5.82 24.94
C ALA A 802 -8.25 4.94 24.80
N SER A 803 -8.08 3.64 25.00
CA SER A 803 -9.19 2.67 25.03
C SER A 803 -10.15 2.94 26.20
N ALA A 804 -11.41 2.54 26.01
CA ALA A 804 -12.44 2.52 27.04
C ALA A 804 -12.48 1.19 27.84
N THR A 805 -11.72 0.18 27.44
CA THR A 805 -11.66 -1.15 28.08
C THR A 805 -10.61 -1.17 29.21
N ASP A 806 -10.61 -2.20 30.06
CA ASP A 806 -9.68 -2.33 31.20
C ASP A 806 -9.04 -3.73 31.18
N PRO A 807 -7.71 -3.88 31.02
CA PRO A 807 -6.66 -2.84 31.02
C PRO A 807 -6.58 -1.94 29.77
N ALA A 808 -6.72 -0.63 29.97
CA ALA A 808 -6.72 0.36 28.88
C ALA A 808 -5.33 0.56 28.24
N LEU A 809 -5.25 0.39 26.91
CA LEU A 809 -4.24 1.06 26.09
C LEU A 809 -4.40 2.58 26.22
N THR A 810 -3.28 3.30 26.34
CA THR A 810 -3.28 4.77 26.43
C THR A 810 -2.88 5.40 25.09
N ALA A 811 -3.38 6.61 24.80
CA ALA A 811 -3.04 7.36 23.60
C ALA A 811 -1.52 7.42 23.32
N ALA A 812 -0.71 7.61 24.36
CA ALA A 812 0.75 7.67 24.24
C ALA A 812 1.39 6.31 23.89
N VAL A 813 0.81 5.20 24.32
CA VAL A 813 1.25 3.84 23.94
C VAL A 813 0.82 3.51 22.51
N VAL A 814 -0.39 3.91 22.12
CA VAL A 814 -0.88 3.76 20.74
C VAL A 814 -0.01 4.58 19.76
N GLN A 815 0.33 5.80 20.15
CA GLN A 815 1.26 6.66 19.41
C GLN A 815 2.66 6.02 19.33
N GLN A 816 3.22 5.55 20.46
CA GLN A 816 4.52 4.86 20.49
C GLN A 816 4.58 3.68 19.51
N ILE A 817 3.58 2.79 19.53
CA ILE A 817 3.53 1.60 18.64
C ILE A 817 3.53 2.00 17.16
N ILE A 818 2.85 3.10 16.81
CA ILE A 818 2.80 3.61 15.44
C ILE A 818 4.12 4.31 15.06
N GLU A 819 4.71 5.11 15.95
CA GLU A 819 5.99 5.80 15.71
C GLU A 819 7.16 4.82 15.60
N ASP A 820 7.26 3.84 16.50
CA ASP A 820 8.25 2.75 16.45
C ASP A 820 8.10 1.91 15.15
N ALA A 821 6.87 1.77 14.63
CA ALA A 821 6.60 1.08 13.37
C ALA A 821 6.93 1.92 12.12
N ILE A 822 6.73 3.24 12.15
CA ILE A 822 7.19 4.16 11.11
C ILE A 822 8.72 4.14 11.02
N GLU A 823 9.43 4.26 12.14
CA GLU A 823 10.90 4.15 12.17
C GLU A 823 11.38 2.80 11.61
N ALA A 824 10.69 1.70 11.94
CA ALA A 824 10.99 0.38 11.41
C ALA A 824 10.73 0.25 9.89
N ALA A 825 9.69 0.90 9.35
CA ALA A 825 9.38 0.89 7.92
C ALA A 825 10.40 1.71 7.10
N GLU A 826 10.85 2.86 7.60
CA GLU A 826 11.84 3.72 6.92
C GLU A 826 13.26 3.11 6.85
N VAL A 827 13.52 2.03 7.60
CA VAL A 827 14.77 1.24 7.45
C VAL A 827 14.56 -0.11 6.78
N THR A 828 13.33 -0.61 6.67
CA THR A 828 13.04 -1.93 6.09
C THR A 828 13.03 -1.87 4.56
N ARG A 829 13.80 -2.77 3.94
CA ARG A 829 13.94 -2.87 2.48
C ARG A 829 12.74 -3.58 1.84
N ALA A 830 12.10 -2.92 0.89
CA ALA A 830 10.95 -3.43 0.14
C ALA A 830 11.23 -4.75 -0.61
N ALA A 831 10.19 -5.58 -0.76
CA ALA A 831 10.14 -6.74 -1.64
C ALA A 831 9.54 -6.38 -3.01
N VAL A 832 8.55 -5.48 -3.06
CA VAL A 832 7.76 -5.18 -4.27
C VAL A 832 7.98 -3.77 -4.84
N ARG A 833 8.63 -2.87 -4.08
CA ARG A 833 8.97 -1.50 -4.51
C ARG A 833 10.44 -1.43 -4.96
N LEU A 834 10.75 -0.54 -5.92
CA LEU A 834 12.08 -0.34 -6.52
C LEU A 834 12.42 1.16 -6.47
N GLU A 835 13.71 1.51 -6.45
CA GLU A 835 14.14 2.91 -6.46
C GLU A 835 13.96 3.52 -7.86
N ALA A 836 13.37 4.71 -7.92
CA ALA A 836 13.48 5.56 -9.08
C ALA A 836 14.86 6.22 -9.16
N PRO A 837 15.36 6.61 -10.35
CA PRO A 837 14.77 6.37 -11.68
C PRO A 837 15.35 5.12 -12.37
N ASP A 838 16.25 4.36 -11.74
CA ASP A 838 16.99 3.25 -12.39
C ASP A 838 16.37 1.85 -12.16
N GLN A 839 15.23 1.79 -11.46
CA GLN A 839 14.52 0.57 -11.06
C GLN A 839 15.36 -0.36 -10.18
N SER A 840 16.34 0.17 -9.43
CA SER A 840 17.24 -0.67 -8.64
C SER A 840 16.60 -1.18 -7.33
N PRO A 841 16.98 -2.38 -6.83
CA PRO A 841 16.27 -3.01 -5.72
C PRO A 841 16.77 -2.54 -4.34
N GLY A 842 16.52 -1.28 -3.98
CA GLY A 842 16.96 -0.69 -2.69
C GLY A 842 15.88 -0.01 -1.83
N ALA A 843 14.70 0.29 -2.39
CA ALA A 843 13.64 1.12 -1.80
C ALA A 843 13.13 0.69 -0.41
N ARG A 844 12.40 1.59 0.25
CA ARG A 844 11.81 1.35 1.59
C ARG A 844 10.35 0.92 1.49
N THR A 845 9.90 0.28 2.56
CA THR A 845 8.50 -0.12 2.71
C THR A 845 7.62 1.10 2.99
N ARG A 846 6.43 1.14 2.37
CA ARG A 846 5.37 2.09 2.71
C ARG A 846 4.16 1.31 3.20
N MET A 847 3.78 1.54 4.45
CA MET A 847 2.87 0.69 5.21
C MET A 847 1.65 1.47 5.75
N VAL A 848 0.60 0.71 6.08
CA VAL A 848 -0.50 1.14 6.95
C VAL A 848 -0.38 0.41 8.28
N PHE A 849 -0.56 1.14 9.38
CA PHE A 849 -0.47 0.68 10.76
C PHE A 849 -1.81 0.86 11.46
N ALA A 850 -2.34 -0.19 12.09
CA ALA A 850 -3.58 -0.14 12.86
C ALA A 850 -3.39 -0.74 14.26
N VAL A 851 -3.74 0.03 15.29
CA VAL A 851 -3.81 -0.43 16.68
C VAL A 851 -5.27 -0.46 17.12
N THR A 852 -5.72 -1.60 17.64
CA THR A 852 -7.09 -1.79 18.15
C THR A 852 -7.08 -2.28 19.58
N ASP A 853 -8.12 -1.96 20.36
CA ASP A 853 -8.33 -2.58 21.67
C ASP A 853 -8.98 -3.97 21.58
N THR A 854 -9.27 -4.57 22.75
CA THR A 854 -9.96 -5.87 22.86
C THR A 854 -11.33 -5.90 22.19
N ASN A 855 -12.01 -4.75 22.11
CA ASN A 855 -13.35 -4.61 21.54
C ASN A 855 -13.30 -4.20 20.05
N GLY A 856 -12.12 -4.31 19.43
CA GLY A 856 -11.87 -3.93 18.04
C GLY A 856 -12.00 -2.43 17.75
N GLU A 857 -12.09 -1.56 18.76
CA GLU A 857 -12.11 -0.11 18.52
C GLU A 857 -10.75 0.32 17.98
N VAL A 858 -10.73 1.05 16.86
CA VAL A 858 -9.50 1.52 16.20
C VAL A 858 -8.96 2.71 16.99
N LEU A 859 -7.98 2.47 17.86
CA LEU A 859 -7.38 3.49 18.73
C LEU A 859 -6.43 4.43 17.99
N GLY A 860 -5.89 3.96 16.85
CA GLY A 860 -4.99 4.71 15.99
C GLY A 860 -4.81 3.99 14.66
N LEU A 861 -4.81 4.75 13.58
CA LEU A 861 -4.66 4.26 12.20
C LEU A 861 -3.82 5.28 11.43
N TYR A 862 -2.69 4.83 10.88
CA TYR A 862 -1.76 5.67 10.14
C TYR A 862 -1.41 5.05 8.81
N ARG A 863 -1.48 5.81 7.72
CA ARG A 863 -1.05 5.42 6.37
C ARG A 863 0.16 6.24 5.97
N MET A 864 1.30 5.59 5.71
CA MET A 864 2.47 6.27 5.13
C MET A 864 2.16 6.79 3.71
N GLN A 865 2.87 7.84 3.29
CA GLN A 865 2.81 8.33 1.92
C GLN A 865 3.09 7.20 0.91
N ASP A 866 2.32 7.17 -0.18
CA ASP A 866 2.36 6.14 -1.21
C ASP A 866 2.11 4.68 -0.73
N ALA A 867 1.74 4.45 0.53
CA ALA A 867 1.36 3.10 0.98
C ALA A 867 0.08 2.62 0.28
N THR A 868 0.00 1.32 0.00
CA THR A 868 -1.06 0.71 -0.81
C THR A 868 -2.45 0.84 -0.16
N THR A 869 -3.45 1.34 -0.89
CA THR A 869 -4.78 1.65 -0.31
C THR A 869 -5.50 0.40 0.22
N PHE A 870 -5.27 -0.79 -0.37
CA PHE A 870 -5.87 -2.05 0.11
C PHE A 870 -5.46 -2.37 1.55
N SER A 871 -4.30 -1.87 1.99
CA SER A 871 -3.72 -2.13 3.30
C SER A 871 -4.48 -1.46 4.45
N ILE A 872 -5.39 -0.52 4.15
CA ILE A 872 -6.24 0.15 5.15
C ILE A 872 -7.19 -0.85 5.84
N ASP A 873 -7.98 -1.61 5.07
CA ASP A 873 -8.84 -2.68 5.61
C ASP A 873 -8.00 -3.79 6.23
N VAL A 874 -6.93 -4.19 5.53
CA VAL A 874 -6.09 -5.33 5.93
C VAL A 874 -5.37 -5.08 7.25
N ALA A 875 -4.85 -3.88 7.52
CA ALA A 875 -4.22 -3.57 8.81
C ALA A 875 -5.25 -3.61 9.96
N VAL A 876 -6.44 -3.03 9.77
CA VAL A 876 -7.52 -3.03 10.76
C VAL A 876 -8.03 -4.45 11.04
N ALA A 877 -8.24 -5.25 9.98
CA ALA A 877 -8.61 -6.66 10.09
C ALA A 877 -7.52 -7.47 10.83
N LYS A 878 -6.25 -7.36 10.41
CA LYS A 878 -5.09 -7.99 11.08
C LYS A 878 -5.08 -7.71 12.59
N ALA A 879 -5.23 -6.45 12.99
CA ALA A 879 -5.26 -6.02 14.40
C ALA A 879 -6.43 -6.65 15.18
N ARG A 880 -7.65 -6.61 14.63
CA ARG A 880 -8.86 -7.18 15.25
C ARG A 880 -8.81 -8.70 15.34
N ASN A 881 -8.32 -9.37 14.30
CA ASN A 881 -8.23 -10.83 14.24
C ASN A 881 -7.34 -11.37 15.38
N VAL A 882 -6.18 -10.76 15.61
CA VAL A 882 -5.28 -11.21 16.68
C VAL A 882 -5.75 -10.81 18.08
N ALA A 883 -6.50 -9.72 18.22
CA ALA A 883 -7.14 -9.32 19.47
C ALA A 883 -8.17 -10.38 19.92
N TYR A 884 -9.23 -10.62 19.12
CA TYR A 884 -10.24 -11.65 19.37
C TYR A 884 -9.60 -13.02 19.63
N TYR A 885 -8.79 -13.48 18.69
CA TYR A 885 -8.29 -14.86 18.71
C TYR A 885 -7.32 -15.12 19.88
N SER A 886 -6.77 -14.08 20.51
CA SER A 886 -5.81 -14.22 21.62
C SER A 886 -6.39 -13.91 23.01
N ASP A 887 -7.68 -13.56 23.12
CA ASP A 887 -8.37 -13.47 24.42
C ASP A 887 -9.02 -14.81 24.82
N PRO A 888 -8.54 -15.49 25.89
CA PRO A 888 -9.07 -16.78 26.35
C PRO A 888 -10.48 -16.72 26.97
N ASN A 889 -11.06 -15.53 27.16
CA ASN A 889 -12.42 -15.33 27.68
C ASN A 889 -13.47 -15.28 26.58
N ASP A 890 -13.08 -14.93 25.35
CA ASP A 890 -13.99 -14.66 24.23
C ASP A 890 -13.81 -15.63 23.04
N VAL A 891 -12.57 -16.00 22.71
CA VAL A 891 -12.29 -16.87 21.55
C VAL A 891 -13.07 -18.20 21.61
N LEU A 892 -13.94 -18.41 20.63
CA LEU A 892 -14.80 -19.58 20.62
C LEU A 892 -14.00 -20.86 20.33
N PRO A 893 -14.28 -22.00 21.02
CA PRO A 893 -13.54 -23.25 20.80
C PRO A 893 -13.49 -23.70 19.34
N ILE A 894 -14.57 -23.51 18.57
CA ILE A 894 -14.65 -23.87 17.15
C ILE A 894 -13.63 -23.12 16.26
N ASP A 895 -13.11 -21.97 16.70
CA ASP A 895 -12.11 -21.19 15.96
C ASP A 895 -10.67 -21.59 16.33
N LYS A 896 -10.45 -22.22 17.50
CA LYS A 896 -9.14 -22.77 17.93
C LYS A 896 -9.01 -24.29 17.79
N ASP A 897 -10.12 -25.01 17.74
CA ASP A 897 -10.17 -26.47 17.61
C ASP A 897 -9.61 -26.86 16.23
N THR A 898 -8.60 -27.73 16.21
CA THR A 898 -8.03 -28.31 14.98
C THR A 898 -8.33 -29.82 14.89
N PRO A 899 -9.60 -30.24 14.64
CA PRO A 899 -10.03 -31.63 14.81
C PRO A 899 -9.71 -32.51 13.57
N PHE A 900 -8.46 -32.93 13.38
CA PHE A 900 -8.07 -33.80 12.26
C PHE A 900 -7.21 -35.05 12.62
N ASP A 901 -7.72 -35.98 13.43
CA ASP A 901 -7.28 -37.38 13.34
C ASP A 901 -8.35 -38.38 13.81
N PRO A 902 -8.95 -39.22 12.93
CA PRO A 902 -9.86 -40.28 13.34
C PRO A 902 -9.19 -41.42 14.14
N ASN A 903 -7.86 -41.41 14.28
CA ASN A 903 -7.06 -42.32 15.11
C ASN A 903 -6.43 -41.63 16.35
N ASN A 904 -6.65 -40.31 16.51
CA ASN A 904 -6.18 -39.43 17.57
C ASN A 904 -4.73 -39.65 18.05
N THR A 905 -3.78 -38.96 17.41
CA THR A 905 -2.35 -38.97 17.77
C THR A 905 -1.78 -37.63 18.26
N SER A 906 -2.52 -36.51 18.14
CA SER A 906 -2.14 -35.23 18.78
C SER A 906 -2.82 -35.09 20.17
N PRO A 907 -2.11 -34.97 21.30
CA PRO A 907 -2.69 -35.38 22.60
C PRO A 907 -3.66 -34.42 23.30
N GLU A 908 -3.60 -33.11 23.05
CA GLU A 908 -4.34 -32.09 23.82
C GLU A 908 -4.83 -30.94 22.90
N PRO A 909 -5.94 -30.24 23.23
CA PRO A 909 -6.37 -29.03 22.52
C PRO A 909 -5.36 -27.88 22.62
N ILE A 910 -5.47 -26.92 21.69
CA ILE A 910 -4.69 -25.67 21.73
C ILE A 910 -5.19 -24.83 22.91
N ASP A 911 -4.28 -24.31 23.74
CA ASP A 911 -4.63 -23.44 24.87
C ASP A 911 -5.28 -22.14 24.35
N PRO A 912 -6.50 -21.77 24.80
CA PRO A 912 -7.15 -20.51 24.42
C PRO A 912 -6.26 -19.27 24.64
N ALA A 913 -5.35 -19.28 25.61
CA ALA A 913 -4.42 -18.18 25.85
C ALA A 913 -3.19 -18.17 24.90
N THR A 914 -3.08 -19.10 23.95
CA THR A 914 -2.00 -19.10 22.95
C THR A 914 -2.17 -17.94 21.98
N ALA A 915 -1.17 -17.06 21.94
CA ALA A 915 -1.07 -15.97 20.98
C ALA A 915 -0.83 -16.51 19.55
N PHE A 916 -1.64 -16.07 18.60
CA PHE A 916 -1.55 -16.40 17.17
C PHE A 916 -1.36 -15.12 16.35
N THR A 917 -0.91 -15.25 15.11
CA THR A 917 -0.88 -14.16 14.11
C THR A 917 -1.65 -14.57 12.86
N ASN A 918 -1.87 -13.62 11.96
CA ASN A 918 -2.41 -13.92 10.62
C ASN A 918 -1.47 -14.82 9.78
N ARG A 919 -0.17 -14.95 10.11
CA ARG A 919 0.70 -16.02 9.56
C ARG A 919 0.28 -17.40 10.07
N THR A 920 -0.09 -17.51 11.34
CA THR A 920 -0.62 -18.76 11.92
C THR A 920 -1.98 -19.13 11.32
N PHE A 921 -2.88 -18.16 11.12
CA PHE A 921 -4.19 -18.40 10.48
C PHE A 921 -4.02 -18.91 9.06
N ARG A 922 -3.11 -18.31 8.26
CA ARG A 922 -2.76 -18.79 6.92
C ARG A 922 -2.33 -20.26 6.94
N TYR A 923 -1.35 -20.58 7.78
CA TYR A 923 -0.74 -21.91 7.89
C TYR A 923 -1.74 -23.03 8.21
N LEU A 924 -2.84 -22.70 8.89
CA LEU A 924 -3.92 -23.63 9.21
C LEU A 924 -5.04 -23.66 8.15
N SER A 925 -5.13 -22.67 7.27
CA SER A 925 -6.16 -22.53 6.21
C SER A 925 -5.72 -23.04 4.81
N GLU A 926 -4.42 -23.24 4.63
CA GLU A 926 -3.79 -23.65 3.37
C GLU A 926 -4.28 -25.01 2.81
N PRO A 927 -4.17 -25.25 1.48
CA PRO A 927 -4.65 -26.47 0.82
C PRO A 927 -3.82 -27.74 1.13
N ARG A 928 -2.71 -27.61 1.87
CA ARG A 928 -1.72 -28.65 2.16
C ARG A 928 -1.15 -28.43 3.58
N PHE A 929 -0.91 -29.50 4.34
CA PHE A 929 -0.41 -29.44 5.71
C PHE A 929 0.54 -30.61 6.05
N PRO A 930 1.83 -30.35 6.38
CA PRO A 930 2.51 -29.06 6.41
C PRO A 930 2.57 -28.38 5.04
N ASP A 931 2.87 -27.08 5.06
CA ASP A 931 3.05 -26.26 3.87
C ASP A 931 4.16 -26.79 2.94
N GLY A 932 4.03 -26.49 1.64
CA GLY A 932 5.04 -26.83 0.64
C GLY A 932 5.37 -28.33 0.47
N VAL A 933 4.53 -29.24 0.98
CA VAL A 933 4.66 -30.69 0.77
C VAL A 933 3.42 -31.22 0.04
N ASP A 934 3.59 -31.66 -1.20
CA ASP A 934 2.46 -32.06 -2.05
C ASP A 934 1.93 -33.46 -1.71
N GLY A 935 0.61 -33.64 -1.89
CA GLY A 935 -0.08 -34.89 -1.55
C GLY A 935 -0.32 -35.09 -0.05
N THR A 936 -0.04 -34.08 0.78
CA THR A 936 -0.53 -33.98 2.15
C THR A 936 -2.04 -33.69 2.20
N PRO A 937 -2.72 -33.94 3.34
CA PRO A 937 -4.08 -33.43 3.57
C PRO A 937 -4.12 -31.90 3.58
N ALA A 938 -5.30 -31.32 3.40
CA ALA A 938 -5.52 -29.89 3.60
C ALA A 938 -5.41 -29.51 5.09
N ALA A 939 -5.04 -28.26 5.38
CA ALA A 939 -4.88 -27.78 6.74
C ALA A 939 -6.24 -27.64 7.47
N PRO A 940 -6.31 -27.72 8.82
CA PRO A 940 -7.59 -27.88 9.54
C PRO A 940 -8.66 -26.80 9.27
N PHE A 941 -8.25 -25.55 9.06
CA PHE A 941 -9.13 -24.42 8.76
C PHE A 941 -9.49 -24.29 7.28
N SER A 942 -8.89 -25.09 6.40
CA SER A 942 -9.07 -25.01 4.96
C SER A 942 -10.51 -25.26 4.53
N ILE A 943 -10.93 -24.59 3.46
CA ILE A 943 -12.25 -24.79 2.83
C ILE A 943 -12.38 -26.19 2.20
N LEU A 944 -11.26 -26.80 1.79
CA LEU A 944 -11.21 -28.13 1.17
C LEU A 944 -11.63 -29.28 2.12
N ASN A 945 -11.79 -29.01 3.42
CA ASN A 945 -12.32 -29.98 4.38
C ASN A 945 -13.85 -30.16 4.28
N ASN A 946 -14.56 -29.35 3.47
CA ASN A 946 -15.96 -29.59 3.17
C ASN A 946 -16.11 -30.82 2.23
N PRO A 947 -16.84 -31.89 2.61
CA PRO A 947 -16.97 -33.11 1.81
C PRO A 947 -17.76 -32.96 0.49
N SER A 948 -18.26 -31.76 0.19
CA SER A 948 -18.86 -31.40 -1.11
C SER A 948 -17.89 -30.68 -2.07
N ILE A 949 -16.63 -30.45 -1.68
CA ILE A 949 -15.57 -29.89 -2.54
C ILE A 949 -14.54 -30.99 -2.85
N ASP A 950 -14.03 -31.04 -4.08
CA ASP A 950 -12.91 -31.93 -4.42
C ASP A 950 -11.59 -31.31 -3.93
N PRO A 951 -10.88 -31.95 -2.97
CA PRO A 951 -9.65 -31.40 -2.39
C PRO A 951 -8.45 -31.41 -3.36
N THR A 952 -8.61 -31.94 -4.59
CA THR A 952 -7.57 -31.96 -5.62
C THR A 952 -7.79 -30.95 -6.74
N THR A 953 -8.99 -30.38 -6.87
CA THR A 953 -9.33 -29.41 -7.94
C THR A 953 -10.05 -28.15 -7.47
N GLY A 954 -10.68 -28.16 -6.29
CA GLY A 954 -11.57 -27.09 -5.82
C GLY A 954 -12.97 -27.10 -6.45
N GLU A 955 -13.30 -28.11 -7.28
CA GLU A 955 -14.60 -28.22 -7.98
C GLU A 955 -15.70 -28.83 -7.08
N ASN A 956 -16.97 -28.62 -7.42
CA ASN A 956 -18.12 -29.15 -6.68
C ASN A 956 -18.26 -30.68 -6.88
N ILE A 957 -18.32 -31.45 -5.77
CA ILE A 957 -18.68 -32.88 -5.81
C ILE A 957 -20.20 -33.02 -5.95
N GLY A 958 -20.67 -32.86 -7.20
CA GLY A 958 -22.06 -33.09 -7.59
C GLY A 958 -22.89 -31.82 -7.65
N ALA A 959 -23.81 -31.62 -6.69
CA ALA A 959 -24.63 -30.41 -6.61
C ALA A 959 -23.98 -29.41 -5.63
N PRO A 960 -23.98 -28.09 -5.93
CA PRO A 960 -23.44 -27.07 -5.04
C PRO A 960 -24.03 -27.18 -3.62
N ALA A 961 -23.17 -27.09 -2.60
CA ALA A 961 -23.59 -27.21 -1.21
C ALA A 961 -24.26 -25.93 -0.68
N ALA A 962 -25.05 -26.05 0.39
CA ALA A 962 -25.62 -24.90 1.08
C ALA A 962 -24.51 -24.11 1.81
N ALA A 963 -24.58 -22.77 1.82
CA ALA A 963 -23.57 -21.92 2.45
C ALA A 963 -23.32 -22.28 3.94
N SER A 964 -24.38 -22.61 4.69
CA SER A 964 -24.34 -23.07 6.08
C SER A 964 -23.59 -24.39 6.33
N THR A 965 -23.11 -25.08 5.29
CA THR A 965 -22.26 -26.29 5.43
C THR A 965 -20.76 -26.00 5.50
N PHE A 966 -20.34 -24.77 5.19
CA PHE A 966 -18.92 -24.39 5.22
C PHE A 966 -18.53 -23.94 6.63
N THR A 967 -18.08 -24.90 7.44
CA THR A 967 -17.84 -24.71 8.89
C THR A 967 -16.37 -24.80 9.32
N SER A 968 -15.42 -24.90 8.40
CA SER A 968 -14.01 -24.59 8.72
C SER A 968 -13.86 -23.07 8.90
N VAL A 969 -12.68 -22.58 9.32
CA VAL A 969 -12.48 -21.13 9.55
C VAL A 969 -12.45 -20.36 8.22
N LEU A 970 -11.62 -20.75 7.25
CA LEU A 970 -11.61 -20.12 5.91
C LEU A 970 -12.96 -20.29 5.20
N GLY A 971 -13.55 -21.49 5.31
CA GLY A 971 -14.85 -21.79 4.70
C GLY A 971 -16.01 -20.98 5.30
N TYR A 972 -15.93 -20.57 6.56
CA TYR A 972 -16.98 -19.75 7.17
C TYR A 972 -16.84 -18.27 6.80
N ASP A 973 -15.62 -17.73 6.85
CA ASP A 973 -15.33 -16.34 6.49
C ASP A 973 -15.72 -16.03 5.03
N ALA A 974 -15.36 -16.91 4.07
CA ALA A 974 -15.73 -16.76 2.66
C ALA A 974 -17.24 -16.53 2.45
N PHE A 975 -18.08 -17.22 3.23
CA PHE A 975 -19.54 -17.19 3.13
C PHE A 975 -20.22 -16.23 4.12
N ASN A 976 -19.47 -15.60 5.03
CA ASN A 976 -19.99 -14.64 6.01
C ASN A 976 -19.01 -13.43 6.11
N PRO A 977 -18.91 -12.61 5.04
CA PRO A 977 -18.01 -11.46 5.01
C PRO A 977 -18.33 -10.47 6.13
N GLN A 978 -17.35 -9.62 6.43
CA GLN A 978 -17.38 -8.66 7.54
C GLN A 978 -17.37 -9.28 8.94
N THR A 979 -17.38 -10.61 9.10
CA THR A 979 -17.29 -11.27 10.42
C THR A 979 -15.84 -11.56 10.83
N ASN A 980 -15.50 -11.33 12.10
CA ASN A 980 -14.17 -11.65 12.64
C ASN A 980 -14.16 -13.10 13.15
N PHE A 981 -13.97 -14.08 12.25
CA PHE A 981 -14.23 -15.50 12.56
C PHE A 981 -15.66 -15.69 13.10
N ARG A 982 -15.85 -16.23 14.31
CA ARG A 982 -17.17 -16.37 14.96
C ARG A 982 -17.32 -15.55 16.23
N ASP A 983 -16.49 -14.51 16.37
CA ASP A 983 -16.56 -13.46 17.38
C ASP A 983 -18.02 -13.08 17.71
N PRO A 984 -18.47 -13.23 18.98
CA PRO A 984 -19.83 -12.90 19.40
C PRO A 984 -20.11 -11.39 19.42
N GLY A 985 -19.07 -10.56 19.41
CA GLY A 985 -19.14 -9.10 19.49
C GLY A 985 -19.30 -8.60 20.93
N ASP A 986 -18.76 -7.42 21.18
CA ASP A 986 -18.62 -6.85 22.52
C ASP A 986 -19.78 -6.01 23.05
N ALA A 987 -20.01 -6.16 24.36
CA ALA A 987 -20.99 -5.37 25.10
C ALA A 987 -20.48 -3.93 25.36
N GLY A 988 -20.86 -3.00 24.50
CA GLY A 988 -20.49 -1.58 24.61
C GLY A 988 -20.05 -0.96 23.29
N VAL A 989 -19.82 -1.77 22.26
CA VAL A 989 -19.72 -1.35 20.87
C VAL A 989 -21.00 -0.61 20.46
N MET A 990 -20.85 0.52 19.75
CA MET A 990 -21.95 1.39 19.34
C MET A 990 -21.85 1.71 17.84
N PRO A 991 -22.81 1.27 17.01
CA PRO A 991 -23.01 1.82 15.66
C PRO A 991 -23.65 3.22 15.74
N ALA A 992 -23.75 3.92 14.61
CA ALA A 992 -24.49 5.18 14.52
C ALA A 992 -26.02 4.99 14.49
N VAL A 993 -26.49 3.95 13.80
CA VAL A 993 -27.92 3.60 13.70
C VAL A 993 -28.10 2.09 13.85
N GLY A 994 -29.11 1.69 14.62
CA GLY A 994 -29.34 0.29 14.99
C GLY A 994 -28.68 -0.09 16.33
N ALA A 995 -28.51 -1.39 16.57
CA ALA A 995 -27.78 -1.90 17.72
C ALA A 995 -27.29 -3.32 17.41
N SER A 996 -25.98 -3.53 17.46
CA SER A 996 -25.30 -4.81 17.31
C SER A 996 -24.02 -4.77 18.14
N THR A 997 -23.63 -5.90 18.74
CA THR A 997 -22.34 -6.00 19.44
C THR A 997 -21.17 -6.18 18.47
N ARG A 998 -21.44 -6.47 17.19
CA ARG A 998 -20.45 -6.80 16.16
C ARG A 998 -20.03 -5.65 15.27
N ALA A 999 -20.50 -4.42 15.50
CA ALA A 999 -20.21 -3.29 14.61
C ALA A 999 -18.71 -2.95 14.44
N ASN A 1000 -17.82 -3.51 15.28
CA ASN A 1000 -16.37 -3.43 15.18
C ASN A 1000 -15.73 -4.66 14.48
N GLN A 1001 -16.47 -5.41 13.66
CA GLN A 1001 -15.96 -6.48 12.80
C GLN A 1001 -15.79 -6.00 11.34
N ASN A 1002 -14.85 -6.59 10.59
CA ASN A 1002 -14.67 -6.33 9.15
C ASN A 1002 -14.12 -7.50 8.30
N GLY A 1003 -13.71 -8.63 8.91
CA GLY A 1003 -13.32 -9.84 8.17
C GLY A 1003 -12.03 -10.48 8.68
N VAL A 1004 -11.67 -11.66 8.14
CA VAL A 1004 -10.42 -12.36 8.47
C VAL A 1004 -9.36 -12.21 7.37
N VAL A 1005 -8.15 -11.81 7.76
CA VAL A 1005 -6.96 -11.80 6.90
C VAL A 1005 -6.17 -13.10 7.07
N PHE A 1006 -5.81 -13.76 5.96
CA PHE A 1006 -5.02 -14.99 5.98
C PHE A 1006 -3.59 -14.78 5.46
N PHE A 1007 -2.93 -13.69 5.85
CA PHE A 1007 -1.52 -13.47 5.56
C PHE A 1007 -0.80 -12.62 6.64
N PRO A 1008 0.54 -12.75 6.80
CA PRO A 1008 1.33 -12.19 7.91
C PRO A 1008 1.30 -10.65 8.07
N GLY A 1009 1.88 -10.13 9.16
CA GLY A 1009 1.86 -8.71 9.50
C GLY A 1009 1.05 -8.34 10.73
N SER A 1010 1.12 -9.13 11.81
CA SER A 1010 0.26 -8.93 13.00
C SER A 1010 0.86 -9.47 14.30
N THR A 1011 0.42 -8.90 15.42
CA THR A 1011 0.62 -9.46 16.76
C THR A 1011 -0.47 -9.01 17.73
N PRO A 1012 -0.97 -9.89 18.62
CA PRO A 1012 -1.69 -9.47 19.81
C PRO A 1012 -0.77 -8.64 20.72
N LEU A 1013 -1.36 -7.70 21.46
CA LEU A 1013 -0.67 -6.79 22.38
C LEU A 1013 -0.96 -7.17 23.84
N TYR A 1014 0.07 -7.13 24.68
CA TYR A 1014 -0.02 -7.50 26.10
C TYR A 1014 0.60 -6.45 27.02
N ILE A 1015 -0.03 -6.25 28.19
CA ILE A 1015 0.52 -5.47 29.31
C ILE A 1015 0.35 -6.32 30.57
N ASN A 1016 1.45 -6.57 31.31
CA ASN A 1016 1.47 -7.45 32.50
C ASN A 1016 0.89 -8.86 32.26
N ASN A 1017 1.07 -9.40 31.05
CA ASN A 1017 0.52 -10.69 30.59
C ASN A 1017 -1.02 -10.74 30.54
N GLN A 1018 -1.69 -9.58 30.48
CA GLN A 1018 -3.08 -9.47 30.07
C GLN A 1018 -3.12 -8.94 28.64
N ILE A 1019 -3.99 -9.49 27.79
CA ILE A 1019 -4.23 -8.94 26.46
C ILE A 1019 -4.86 -7.55 26.59
N VAL A 1020 -4.46 -6.62 25.72
CA VAL A 1020 -4.96 -5.23 25.71
C VAL A 1020 -5.52 -4.80 24.35
N GLY A 1021 -5.41 -5.67 23.34
CA GLY A 1021 -5.75 -5.38 21.96
C GLY A 1021 -4.84 -6.10 20.96
N GLY A 1022 -4.73 -5.53 19.76
CA GLY A 1022 -3.94 -6.08 18.67
C GLY A 1022 -3.32 -5.01 17.78
N PHE A 1023 -2.24 -5.39 17.09
CA PHE A 1023 -1.52 -4.56 16.13
C PHE A 1023 -1.46 -5.26 14.77
N GLY A 1024 -1.73 -4.51 13.70
CA GLY A 1024 -1.68 -4.95 12.32
C GLY A 1024 -0.89 -3.98 11.44
N VAL A 1025 -0.03 -4.53 10.59
CA VAL A 1025 0.78 -3.81 9.61
C VAL A 1025 0.53 -4.42 8.23
N SER A 1026 0.41 -3.59 7.20
CA SER A 1026 0.28 -4.06 5.81
C SER A 1026 0.81 -3.02 4.83
N GLY A 1027 1.51 -3.44 3.77
CA GLY A 1027 1.86 -2.53 2.68
C GLY A 1027 2.81 -3.09 1.62
N ASP A 1028 3.67 -4.04 1.99
CA ASP A 1028 4.74 -4.59 1.15
C ASP A 1028 4.71 -6.13 1.17
N GLY A 1029 5.84 -6.81 0.98
CA GLY A 1029 5.96 -8.26 1.17
C GLY A 1029 5.69 -8.67 2.62
N VAL A 1030 5.04 -9.81 2.84
CA VAL A 1030 4.53 -10.18 4.18
C VAL A 1030 5.63 -10.56 5.19
N ASP A 1031 6.86 -10.80 4.73
CA ASP A 1031 8.03 -10.90 5.61
C ASP A 1031 8.57 -9.52 6.04
N GLN A 1032 8.32 -8.46 5.26
CA GLN A 1032 8.52 -7.07 5.68
C GLN A 1032 7.43 -6.66 6.67
N ASP A 1033 6.16 -6.96 6.40
CA ASP A 1033 5.05 -6.70 7.33
C ASP A 1033 5.36 -7.27 8.73
N ASP A 1034 5.83 -8.52 8.82
CA ASP A 1034 6.21 -9.17 10.09
C ASP A 1034 7.43 -8.52 10.78
N VAL A 1035 8.44 -8.07 10.02
CA VAL A 1035 9.61 -7.35 10.57
C VAL A 1035 9.16 -6.05 11.22
N VAL A 1036 8.36 -5.25 10.51
CA VAL A 1036 7.87 -3.95 10.99
C VAL A 1036 6.88 -4.13 12.15
N THR A 1037 6.02 -5.15 12.08
CA THR A 1037 5.11 -5.54 13.19
C THR A 1037 5.87 -5.86 14.47
N TYR A 1038 6.91 -6.70 14.39
CA TYR A 1038 7.68 -7.11 15.57
C TYR A 1038 8.38 -5.91 16.22
N LEU A 1039 8.98 -5.04 15.41
CA LEU A 1039 9.71 -3.87 15.90
C LEU A 1039 8.77 -2.86 16.56
N GLY A 1040 7.69 -2.45 15.89
CA GLY A 1040 6.70 -1.50 16.44
C GLY A 1040 5.98 -1.96 17.71
N ALA A 1041 5.85 -3.28 17.91
CA ALA A 1041 5.20 -3.86 19.09
C ALA A 1041 6.17 -4.37 20.17
N THR A 1042 7.49 -4.11 20.08
CA THR A 1042 8.54 -4.80 20.87
C THR A 1042 8.25 -4.90 22.38
N GLU A 1043 7.79 -3.80 23.03
CA GLU A 1043 7.51 -3.78 24.47
C GLU A 1043 6.20 -4.49 24.90
N PHE A 1044 5.38 -4.89 23.92
CA PHE A 1044 4.00 -5.39 24.10
C PHE A 1044 3.80 -6.82 23.56
N LEU A 1045 4.84 -7.48 23.07
CA LEU A 1045 4.79 -8.84 22.54
C LEU A 1045 4.48 -9.90 23.62
N PRO A 1046 3.84 -11.03 23.27
CA PRO A 1046 3.68 -12.16 24.18
C PRO A 1046 5.02 -12.79 24.58
N ASP A 1047 5.25 -12.89 25.90
CA ASP A 1047 6.54 -13.28 26.50
C ASP A 1047 7.02 -14.70 26.13
N GLY A 1048 6.14 -15.58 25.65
CA GLY A 1048 6.46 -16.97 25.33
C GLY A 1048 6.78 -17.82 26.56
N VAL A 1049 6.37 -17.39 27.76
CA VAL A 1049 6.65 -18.07 29.04
C VAL A 1049 5.40 -18.17 29.91
N ASN A 1050 4.64 -17.09 30.04
CA ASN A 1050 3.33 -17.05 30.69
C ASN A 1050 2.20 -17.01 29.65
N ILE A 1051 2.45 -16.36 28.50
CA ILE A 1051 1.59 -16.41 27.31
C ILE A 1051 2.26 -17.31 26.28
N PRO A 1052 1.72 -18.53 26.01
CA PRO A 1052 2.22 -19.37 24.94
C PRO A 1052 2.07 -18.69 23.59
N ARG A 1053 2.96 -18.98 22.65
CA ARG A 1053 2.85 -18.53 21.25
C ARG A 1053 2.67 -19.72 20.31
N ALA A 1054 2.11 -19.46 19.13
CA ALA A 1054 1.94 -20.47 18.09
C ALA A 1054 3.25 -21.23 17.74
N ASP A 1055 4.43 -20.56 17.76
CA ASP A 1055 5.74 -21.19 17.53
C ASP A 1055 6.13 -22.23 18.59
N GLN A 1056 5.35 -22.37 19.66
CA GLN A 1056 5.55 -23.34 20.75
C GLN A 1056 4.55 -24.50 20.69
N VAL A 1057 3.49 -24.40 19.88
CA VAL A 1057 2.41 -25.37 19.73
C VAL A 1057 2.64 -26.28 18.52
N PHE A 1058 2.04 -27.48 18.56
CA PHE A 1058 2.04 -28.44 17.47
C PHE A 1058 0.62 -28.85 17.09
N VAL A 1059 0.36 -28.99 15.80
CA VAL A 1059 -0.86 -29.60 15.23
C VAL A 1059 -0.39 -30.73 14.32
N ASP A 1060 -0.92 -31.94 14.52
CA ASP A 1060 -0.57 -33.18 13.80
C ASP A 1060 0.95 -33.47 13.71
N GLY A 1061 1.70 -33.01 14.72
CA GLY A 1061 3.17 -33.13 14.79
C GLY A 1061 3.95 -32.05 14.04
N VAL A 1062 3.28 -31.15 13.33
CA VAL A 1062 3.84 -29.95 12.70
C VAL A 1062 3.86 -28.81 13.71
N ARG A 1063 4.98 -28.07 13.82
CA ARG A 1063 5.07 -26.84 14.63
C ARG A 1063 4.48 -25.68 13.83
N LEU A 1064 3.60 -24.88 14.44
CA LEU A 1064 3.00 -23.73 13.76
C LEU A 1064 4.00 -22.55 13.65
N PRO A 1065 3.86 -21.66 12.65
CA PRO A 1065 4.59 -20.39 12.61
C PRO A 1065 3.92 -19.33 13.49
N TYR A 1066 4.72 -18.35 13.94
CA TYR A 1066 4.24 -17.14 14.62
C TYR A 1066 4.59 -15.89 13.80
N GLN A 1067 5.88 -15.56 13.69
CA GLN A 1067 6.41 -14.51 12.81
C GLN A 1067 7.65 -15.04 12.08
N LYS A 1068 8.04 -14.41 10.96
CA LYS A 1068 9.22 -14.77 10.15
C LYS A 1068 9.95 -13.52 9.71
N PHE A 1069 11.26 -13.50 9.92
CA PHE A 1069 12.11 -12.35 9.62
C PHE A 1069 12.99 -12.59 8.40
N LEU A 1070 13.22 -11.52 7.64
CA LEU A 1070 14.21 -11.46 6.58
C LEU A 1070 15.63 -11.67 7.16
N ARG A 1071 16.53 -12.31 6.40
CA ARG A 1071 17.95 -12.44 6.83
C ARG A 1071 18.68 -11.09 6.86
N ASN A 1072 18.35 -10.21 5.93
CA ASN A 1072 18.87 -8.86 5.79
C ASN A 1072 17.67 -7.90 5.63
N PRO A 1073 16.98 -7.50 6.71
CA PRO A 1073 15.81 -6.63 6.60
C PRO A 1073 16.16 -5.19 6.17
N PHE A 1074 17.38 -4.73 6.47
CA PHE A 1074 17.81 -3.33 6.30
C PHE A 1074 18.91 -3.12 5.24
N GLY A 1075 19.20 -4.15 4.41
CA GLY A 1075 20.32 -4.18 3.46
C GLY A 1075 21.44 -5.16 3.85
#